data_AF-A0A3M1WNB0-F1
#
_entry.id   AF-A0A3M1WNB0-F1
#
_cell.length_a   1.000
_cell.length_b   1.000
_cell.length_c   1.000
_cell.angle_alpha   90.00
_cell.angle_beta   90.00
_cell.angle_gamma   90.00
#
_symmetry.space_group_name_H-M   'P 1'
#
loop_
_entity.id
_entity.type
_entity.pdbx_description
1 polymer ?
#
loop_
_entity_poly.entity_id
_entity_poly.type
_entity_poly.pdbx_seq_one_letter_code
_entity_poly.pdbx_strand_id
1 'polypeptide(L)'
;MPSPSASLRRQPEHPPSMDYARLRQHGIEAAQRLSGDIWSDYNEHDPGITILENLCYAITELGFKARLPIEDLLFGKGAGVFDARDHAMYPPEEVLPASPLTLLDYRKLLIDRLPAVRNAWVVPATQSDRGIYVQGLYQVLLQLDPSHRADPVAVQAQAFALMRAHRNLCEDVDQITLLQPQPIQVSARIHISPQVVGESMLAKILFALSETLTPQIRFHTLDSQKEVPLDQLFEGPLPIHGFIQDEDLLKSELEDLRTIHQSALIQQISQIDGVLSVEQFQLLIDGEPIKQETIRLAARHYPSLDIRALLQRPRFDEHFPIQLESGDIGYQLDLETAARSYDMLLARHKQQYERPLELETVLTQSERKLSDILAYHSIQEHFPEVYGLGEKGLPSRAGLLRRGRAKQLQGYLLMFEQLLANYLAQLVNVRHLFSTRTQVEQTYFYQPLFDLPGTAALLGQDREAFSRKLAELVFRYDHPVSRRHRIMDHLLARFGETFLSDAFNALNRQAGGQDQDAFSEALLKAKLQYLQQYLPISRDRGKGHDYTQPTEGSQNMAGLRQRISLLFGITDLDRTMLTRLLEDKPAGEAGGKLSFSRKKVKTPAKDGFTFQWGSEDVLAQVLTHGIDRNLYRFEGGEKQVTIYFRFPEGEEQAVFQSESIEAAEEALTQLIH
;
A
#
# COMPACT_ATOMS: atom_id res chain seq x y z
N MET A 1 13.68 37.52 8.57
CA MET A 1 14.35 37.77 9.86
C MET A 1 15.83 37.49 9.67
N PRO A 2 16.74 38.40 10.03
CA PRO A 2 18.18 38.13 9.95
C PRO A 2 18.55 37.04 10.96
N SER A 3 19.36 36.07 10.53
CA SER A 3 19.85 34.98 11.37
C SER A 3 20.54 35.54 12.62
N PRO A 4 20.23 35.04 13.83
CA PRO A 4 20.85 35.53 15.04
C PRO A 4 22.36 35.27 14.98
N SER A 5 23.15 36.28 15.27
CA SER A 5 24.60 36.17 15.44
C SER A 5 24.90 35.07 16.46
N ALA A 6 25.56 34.00 16.03
CA ALA A 6 25.95 32.89 16.89
C ALA A 6 27.02 33.37 17.88
N SER A 7 26.61 33.81 19.07
CA SER A 7 27.52 33.98 20.19
C SER A 7 27.94 32.59 20.68
N LEU A 8 29.23 32.24 20.52
CA LEU A 8 29.80 31.03 21.11
C LEU A 8 29.54 31.05 22.62
N ARG A 9 28.77 30.08 23.13
CA ARG A 9 28.56 29.91 24.57
C ARG A 9 29.93 29.69 25.24
N ARG A 10 30.22 30.42 26.32
CA ARG A 10 31.48 30.31 27.07
C ARG A 10 31.73 28.90 27.62
N GLN A 11 30.68 28.10 27.80
CA GLN A 11 30.74 26.67 28.13
C GLN A 11 29.63 25.96 27.34
N PRO A 12 29.95 25.29 26.22
CA PRO A 12 29.00 24.40 25.58
C PRO A 12 28.76 23.21 26.52
N GLU A 13 27.50 22.91 26.85
CA GLU A 13 27.18 21.63 27.47
C GLU A 13 27.41 20.54 26.43
N HIS A 14 28.50 19.79 26.60
CA HIS A 14 28.80 18.67 25.75
C HIS A 14 28.05 17.43 26.24
N PRO A 15 27.59 16.57 25.31
CA PRO A 15 27.13 15.24 25.68
C PRO A 15 28.14 14.49 26.54
N PRO A 16 27.72 13.59 27.44
CA PRO A 16 28.64 12.84 28.29
C PRO A 16 29.75 12.10 27.53
N SER A 17 29.45 11.62 26.31
CA SER A 17 30.41 10.94 25.43
C SER A 17 31.42 11.86 24.75
N MET A 18 31.22 13.18 24.79
CA MET A 18 32.09 14.20 24.20
C MET A 18 32.72 15.13 25.25
N ASP A 19 32.33 14.97 26.51
CA ASP A 19 32.90 15.71 27.64
C ASP A 19 34.14 14.97 28.16
N TYR A 20 35.31 15.42 27.70
CA TYR A 20 36.60 14.85 28.09
C TYR A 20 36.80 14.84 29.61
N ALA A 21 36.48 15.95 30.30
CA ALA A 21 36.72 16.08 31.73
C ALA A 21 35.88 15.07 32.51
N ARG A 22 34.62 14.90 32.11
CA ARG A 22 33.72 13.90 32.67
C ARG A 22 34.17 12.47 32.39
N LEU A 23 34.60 12.17 31.17
CA LEU A 23 35.12 10.85 30.82
C LEU A 23 36.36 10.50 31.65
N ARG A 24 37.28 11.46 31.80
CA ARG A 24 38.48 11.30 32.63
C ARG A 24 38.14 11.07 34.09
N GLN A 25 37.22 11.87 34.64
CA GLN A 25 36.75 11.70 36.01
C GLN A 25 36.15 10.29 36.23
N HIS A 26 35.22 9.88 35.37
CA HIS A 26 34.64 8.53 35.45
C HIS A 26 35.70 7.43 35.32
N GLY A 27 36.69 7.62 34.45
CA GLY A 27 37.80 6.68 34.26
C GLY A 27 38.64 6.52 35.53
N ILE A 28 38.98 7.63 36.20
CA ILE A 28 39.73 7.63 37.47
C ILE A 28 38.90 6.97 38.57
N GLU A 29 37.61 7.32 38.70
CA GLU A 29 36.71 6.69 39.68
C GLU A 29 36.59 5.18 39.46
N ALA A 30 36.50 4.74 38.19
CA ALA A 30 36.48 3.32 37.86
C ALA A 30 37.79 2.62 38.23
N ALA A 31 38.94 3.25 37.96
CA ALA A 31 40.25 2.71 38.33
C ALA A 31 40.43 2.63 39.86
N GLN A 32 40.04 3.66 40.61
CA GLN A 32 40.05 3.67 42.08
C GLN A 32 39.22 2.54 42.67
N ARG A 33 38.02 2.32 42.14
CA ARG A 33 37.14 1.26 42.60
C ARG A 33 37.68 -0.15 42.29
N LEU A 34 38.31 -0.33 41.12
CA LEU A 34 38.76 -1.65 40.66
C LEU A 34 40.15 -2.03 41.17
N SER A 35 41.03 -1.06 41.42
CA SER A 35 42.44 -1.30 41.74
C SER A 35 43.03 -0.35 42.77
N GLY A 36 42.24 0.41 43.52
CA GLY A 36 42.72 1.41 44.50
C GLY A 36 43.62 0.85 45.61
N ASP A 37 43.53 -0.45 45.90
CA ASP A 37 44.41 -1.14 46.85
C ASP A 37 45.82 -1.41 46.27
N ILE A 38 45.99 -1.32 44.95
CA ILE A 38 47.24 -1.63 44.22
C ILE A 38 47.81 -0.39 43.54
N TRP A 39 46.97 0.34 42.79
CA TRP A 39 47.33 1.57 42.10
C TRP A 39 46.74 2.74 42.89
N SER A 40 47.56 3.55 43.55
CA SER A 40 47.10 4.65 44.43
C SER A 40 47.48 6.04 43.93
N ASP A 41 48.33 6.13 42.90
CA ASP A 41 48.77 7.39 42.30
C ASP A 41 47.98 7.69 41.02
N TYR A 42 47.12 8.70 41.07
CA TYR A 42 46.26 9.12 39.96
C TYR A 42 46.61 10.52 39.45
N ASN A 43 47.88 10.92 39.60
CA ASN A 43 48.38 12.22 39.14
C ASN A 43 48.83 12.18 37.68
N GLU A 44 48.99 13.35 37.06
CA GLU A 44 49.33 13.54 35.63
C GLU A 44 50.68 12.93 35.21
N HIS A 45 51.58 12.67 36.15
CA HIS A 45 52.89 12.09 35.87
C HIS A 45 52.86 10.56 35.75
N ASP A 46 51.77 9.91 36.18
CA ASP A 46 51.60 8.47 36.10
C ASP A 46 51.29 8.05 34.64
N PRO A 47 52.08 7.15 34.02
CA PRO A 47 51.85 6.69 32.65
C PRO A 47 50.49 6.03 32.40
N GLY A 48 49.88 5.41 33.42
CA GLY A 48 48.54 4.85 33.37
C GLY A 48 47.47 5.93 33.25
N ILE A 49 47.65 7.08 33.90
CA ILE A 49 46.79 8.26 33.69
C ILE A 49 46.95 8.80 32.28
N THR A 50 48.18 8.89 31.76
CA THR A 50 48.41 9.28 30.35
C THR A 50 47.68 8.36 29.36
N ILE A 51 47.68 7.04 29.60
CA ILE A 51 46.92 6.09 28.77
C ILE A 51 45.42 6.38 28.87
N LEU A 52 44.90 6.54 30.10
CA LEU A 52 43.49 6.83 30.33
C LEU A 52 43.05 8.13 29.62
N GLU A 53 43.84 9.19 29.73
CA GLU A 53 43.55 10.48 29.10
C GLU A 53 43.47 10.37 27.58
N ASN A 54 44.39 9.63 26.96
CA ASN A 54 44.35 9.39 25.51
C ASN A 54 43.12 8.56 25.10
N LEU A 55 42.73 7.57 25.90
CA LEU A 55 41.50 6.80 25.68
C LEU A 55 40.26 7.68 25.82
N CYS A 56 40.20 8.53 26.83
CA CYS A 56 39.10 9.48 27.02
C CYS A 56 38.98 10.42 25.81
N TYR A 57 40.10 10.94 25.30
CA TYR A 57 40.11 11.78 24.11
C TYR A 57 39.59 11.01 22.88
N ALA A 58 40.04 9.77 22.64
CA ALA A 58 39.55 8.96 21.52
C ALA A 58 38.04 8.67 21.61
N ILE A 59 37.51 8.43 22.81
CA ILE A 59 36.07 8.26 23.04
C ILE A 59 35.29 9.52 22.64
N THR A 60 35.84 10.73 22.84
CA THR A 60 35.17 11.96 22.39
C THR A 60 34.95 12.00 20.88
N GLU A 61 35.90 11.48 20.09
CA GLU A 61 35.76 11.35 18.64
C GLU A 61 34.66 10.35 18.26
N LEU A 62 34.63 9.19 18.93
CA LEU A 62 33.56 8.20 18.73
C LEU A 62 32.18 8.80 19.05
N GLY A 63 32.09 9.52 20.17
CA GLY A 63 30.88 10.22 20.59
C GLY A 63 30.43 11.28 19.59
N PHE A 64 31.38 12.00 18.98
CA PHE A 64 31.11 12.94 17.90
C PHE A 64 30.58 12.23 16.65
N LYS A 65 31.28 11.19 16.16
CA LYS A 65 30.89 10.44 14.95
C LYS A 65 29.54 9.74 15.10
N ALA A 66 29.24 9.21 16.28
CA ALA A 66 27.96 8.57 16.58
C ALA A 66 26.76 9.53 16.58
N ARG A 67 27.01 10.84 16.62
CA ARG A 67 26.00 11.91 16.62
C ARG A 67 25.90 12.64 15.29
N LEU A 68 26.60 12.16 14.26
CA LEU A 68 26.39 12.65 12.92
C LEU A 68 24.91 12.47 12.52
N PRO A 69 24.37 13.35 11.66
CA PRO A 69 23.01 13.20 11.15
C PRO A 69 22.79 11.78 10.62
N ILE A 70 21.62 11.20 10.87
CA ILE A 70 21.33 9.82 10.46
C ILE A 70 21.44 9.66 8.94
N GLU A 71 21.19 10.75 8.21
CA GLU A 71 21.33 10.87 6.77
C GLU A 71 22.78 10.65 6.32
N ASP A 72 23.75 11.14 7.07
CA ASP A 72 25.18 10.93 6.80
C ASP A 72 25.58 9.46 7.02
N LEU A 73 24.97 8.81 8.02
CA LEU A 73 25.25 7.41 8.36
C LEU A 73 24.61 6.44 7.35
N LEU A 74 23.37 6.71 6.93
CA LEU A 74 22.62 5.84 6.02
C LEU A 74 22.94 6.11 4.54
N PHE A 75 22.98 7.39 4.14
CA PHE A 75 23.09 7.84 2.74
C PHE A 75 24.47 8.39 2.36
N GLY A 76 25.48 8.23 3.23
CA GLY A 76 26.83 8.68 2.94
C GLY A 76 27.43 8.05 1.67
N LYS A 77 28.29 8.80 0.98
CA LYS A 77 28.92 8.38 -0.29
C LYS A 77 29.92 7.24 -0.11
N GLY A 78 30.03 6.39 -1.13
CA GLY A 78 31.10 5.39 -1.27
C GLY A 78 30.74 3.94 -0.92
N ALA A 79 29.54 3.65 -0.40
CA ALA A 79 29.09 2.28 -0.08
C ALA A 79 28.13 1.66 -1.12
N GLY A 80 28.06 2.22 -2.33
CA GLY A 80 27.09 1.82 -3.35
C GLY A 80 25.77 2.61 -3.27
N VAL A 81 24.80 2.23 -4.10
CA VAL A 81 23.47 2.85 -4.13
C VAL A 81 22.66 2.35 -2.93
N PHE A 82 22.24 3.26 -2.05
CA PHE A 82 21.29 2.95 -0.98
C PHE A 82 19.89 2.86 -1.58
N ASP A 83 19.23 1.71 -1.40
CA ASP A 83 17.82 1.52 -1.74
C ASP A 83 16.98 1.55 -0.47
N ALA A 84 16.04 2.49 -0.39
CA ALA A 84 15.15 2.65 0.75
C ALA A 84 14.22 1.43 0.94
N ARG A 85 13.82 0.77 -0.16
CA ARG A 85 12.96 -0.43 -0.11
C ARG A 85 13.67 -1.62 0.52
N ASP A 86 14.99 -1.72 0.34
CA ASP A 86 15.82 -2.71 1.02
C ASP A 86 15.96 -2.47 2.53
N HIS A 87 15.35 -1.42 3.08
CA HIS A 87 15.34 -1.11 4.52
C HIS A 87 13.91 -0.93 5.05
N ALA A 88 12.91 -1.38 4.28
CA ALA A 88 11.49 -1.16 4.56
C ALA A 88 11.16 0.32 4.84
N MET A 89 11.83 1.22 4.10
CA MET A 89 11.55 2.66 4.11
C MET A 89 10.79 3.00 2.84
N TYR A 90 9.46 3.06 2.97
CA TYR A 90 8.56 3.37 1.88
C TYR A 90 8.08 4.82 1.95
N PRO A 91 7.96 5.52 0.82
CA PRO A 91 7.37 6.84 0.81
C PRO A 91 5.85 6.77 1.10
N PRO A 92 5.22 7.86 1.62
CA PRO A 92 3.81 7.88 2.00
C PRO A 92 2.87 7.40 0.88
N GLU A 93 3.07 7.88 -0.34
CA GLU A 93 2.28 7.57 -1.53
C GLU A 93 2.34 6.10 -1.98
N GLU A 94 3.31 5.33 -1.49
CA GLU A 94 3.40 3.90 -1.75
C GLU A 94 2.76 3.06 -0.63
N VAL A 95 2.90 3.49 0.63
CA VAL A 95 2.57 2.66 1.81
C VAL A 95 1.22 2.97 2.44
N LEU A 96 0.72 4.20 2.31
CA LEU A 96 -0.55 4.62 2.90
C LEU A 96 -1.78 4.23 2.06
N PRO A 97 -1.75 4.31 0.71
CA PRO A 97 -2.91 3.93 -0.08
C PRO A 97 -3.31 2.47 0.12
N ALA A 98 -4.61 2.22 0.01
CA ALA A 98 -5.23 0.91 0.09
C ALA A 98 -6.00 0.60 -1.20
N SER A 99 -6.30 -0.68 -1.44
CA SER A 99 -7.34 -1.05 -2.40
C SER A 99 -8.69 -0.46 -1.95
N PRO A 100 -9.60 -0.11 -2.88
CA PRO A 100 -10.89 0.49 -2.53
C PRO A 100 -11.71 -0.43 -1.64
N LEU A 101 -12.22 0.12 -0.53
CA LEU A 101 -12.98 -0.64 0.46
C LEU A 101 -14.39 -0.09 0.63
N THR A 102 -14.54 1.23 0.60
CA THR A 102 -15.83 1.90 0.78
C THR A 102 -16.52 2.17 -0.56
N LEU A 103 -17.82 2.46 -0.51
CA LEU A 103 -18.58 2.90 -1.69
C LEU A 103 -17.99 4.18 -2.30
N LEU A 104 -17.49 5.09 -1.45
CA LEU A 104 -16.84 6.31 -1.89
C LEU A 104 -15.49 6.03 -2.55
N ASP A 105 -14.72 5.05 -2.08
CA ASP A 105 -13.47 4.65 -2.73
C ASP A 105 -13.70 4.13 -4.15
N TYR A 106 -14.69 3.25 -4.34
CA TYR A 106 -15.06 2.78 -5.68
C TYR A 106 -15.56 3.93 -6.56
N ARG A 107 -16.33 4.88 -6.00
CA ARG A 107 -16.76 6.09 -6.71
C ARG A 107 -15.57 6.95 -7.15
N LYS A 108 -14.62 7.23 -6.25
CA LYS A 108 -13.36 7.94 -6.58
C LYS A 108 -12.58 7.22 -7.66
N LEU A 109 -12.43 5.90 -7.55
CA LEU A 109 -11.72 5.07 -8.51
C LEU A 109 -12.36 5.16 -9.92
N LEU A 110 -13.68 5.04 -10.01
CA LEU A 110 -14.39 5.13 -11.30
C LEU A 110 -14.21 6.50 -11.96
N ILE A 111 -14.31 7.58 -11.18
CA ILE A 111 -14.17 8.96 -11.68
C ILE A 111 -12.72 9.24 -12.10
N ASP A 112 -11.73 8.84 -11.29
CA ASP A 112 -10.32 9.11 -11.54
C ASP A 112 -9.75 8.28 -12.71
N ARG A 113 -10.20 7.04 -12.90
CA ARG A 113 -9.62 6.11 -13.88
C ARG A 113 -10.32 6.07 -15.22
N LEU A 114 -11.55 6.58 -15.33
CA LEU A 114 -12.33 6.56 -16.57
C LEU A 114 -12.57 8.00 -17.05
N PRO A 115 -11.77 8.52 -18.00
CA PRO A 115 -11.88 9.91 -18.47
C PRO A 115 -13.25 10.29 -19.06
N ALA A 116 -14.03 9.29 -19.51
CA ALA A 116 -15.38 9.50 -20.04
C ALA A 116 -16.47 9.60 -18.94
N VAL A 117 -16.12 9.33 -17.68
CA VAL A 117 -17.05 9.33 -16.55
C VAL A 117 -16.88 10.65 -15.78
N ARG A 118 -17.94 11.46 -15.78
CA ARG A 118 -17.99 12.71 -15.01
C ARG A 118 -18.28 12.46 -13.53
N ASN A 119 -19.15 11.50 -13.25
CA ASN A 119 -19.52 11.09 -11.89
C ASN A 119 -20.01 9.64 -11.90
N ALA A 120 -19.96 8.99 -10.74
CA ALA A 120 -20.41 7.62 -10.55
C ALA A 120 -21.11 7.48 -9.20
N TRP A 121 -21.99 6.48 -9.05
CA TRP A 121 -22.57 6.10 -7.77
C TRP A 121 -22.55 4.59 -7.64
N VAL A 122 -22.12 4.08 -6.50
CA VAL A 122 -22.05 2.65 -6.20
C VAL A 122 -23.05 2.36 -5.09
N VAL A 123 -24.04 1.54 -5.38
CA VAL A 123 -25.17 1.27 -4.50
C VAL A 123 -25.22 -0.24 -4.21
N PRO A 124 -25.30 -0.66 -2.94
CA PRO A 124 -25.50 -2.07 -2.60
C PRO A 124 -26.80 -2.61 -3.20
N ALA A 125 -26.70 -3.73 -3.92
CA ALA A 125 -27.83 -4.51 -4.38
C ALA A 125 -28.12 -5.62 -3.36
N THR A 126 -29.32 -5.64 -2.80
CA THR A 126 -29.75 -6.68 -1.85
C THR A 126 -30.40 -7.88 -2.54
N GLN A 127 -30.64 -7.78 -3.85
CA GLN A 127 -31.33 -8.78 -4.65
C GLN A 127 -30.70 -8.79 -6.05
N SER A 128 -30.36 -9.98 -6.56
CA SER A 128 -29.86 -10.14 -7.92
C SER A 128 -30.97 -9.93 -8.97
N ASP A 129 -30.57 -9.80 -10.24
CA ASP A 129 -31.45 -9.82 -11.41
C ASP A 129 -32.44 -11.00 -11.46
N ARG A 130 -32.11 -12.11 -10.80
CA ARG A 130 -32.93 -13.33 -10.68
C ARG A 130 -33.80 -13.40 -9.43
N GLY A 131 -33.85 -12.33 -8.62
CA GLY A 131 -34.67 -12.27 -7.42
C GLY A 131 -34.07 -12.95 -6.19
N ILE A 132 -32.80 -13.37 -6.25
CA ILE A 132 -32.13 -14.05 -5.14
C ILE A 132 -31.53 -13.00 -4.20
N TYR A 133 -31.77 -13.14 -2.90
CA TYR A 133 -31.12 -12.30 -1.91
C TYR A 133 -29.64 -12.65 -1.83
N VAL A 134 -28.79 -11.68 -2.16
CA VAL A 134 -27.33 -11.81 -2.13
C VAL A 134 -26.76 -10.55 -1.48
N GLN A 135 -25.77 -10.73 -0.63
CA GLN A 135 -24.99 -9.64 -0.05
C GLN A 135 -23.65 -9.52 -0.80
N GLY A 136 -23.12 -8.31 -0.89
CA GLY A 136 -21.86 -8.04 -1.60
C GLY A 136 -22.02 -7.82 -3.10
N LEU A 137 -23.24 -7.65 -3.61
CA LEU A 137 -23.46 -7.20 -4.98
C LEU A 137 -23.65 -5.69 -5.03
N TYR A 138 -23.11 -5.05 -6.07
CA TYR A 138 -23.25 -3.62 -6.33
C TYR A 138 -23.96 -3.32 -7.65
N GLN A 139 -24.80 -2.30 -7.63
CA GLN A 139 -25.25 -1.58 -8.82
C GLN A 139 -24.44 -0.30 -8.96
N VAL A 140 -23.88 -0.07 -10.14
CA VAL A 140 -23.11 1.13 -10.45
C VAL A 140 -23.90 2.00 -11.43
N LEU A 141 -24.04 3.27 -11.11
CA LEU A 141 -24.67 4.27 -11.97
C LEU A 141 -23.58 5.20 -12.48
N LEU A 142 -23.47 5.40 -13.79
CA LEU A 142 -22.45 6.26 -14.40
C LEU A 142 -23.10 7.46 -15.08
N GLN A 143 -22.56 8.64 -14.78
CA GLN A 143 -22.82 9.86 -15.54
C GLN A 143 -21.65 10.09 -16.50
N LEU A 144 -21.92 10.04 -17.79
CA LEU A 144 -20.90 10.29 -18.81
C LEU A 144 -20.65 11.80 -18.99
N ASP A 145 -19.41 12.15 -19.30
CA ASP A 145 -19.07 13.50 -19.72
C ASP A 145 -19.51 13.70 -21.19
N PRO A 146 -20.44 14.63 -21.48
CA PRO A 146 -20.96 14.84 -22.83
C PRO A 146 -19.92 15.36 -23.83
N SER A 147 -18.80 15.92 -23.36
CA SER A 147 -17.70 16.34 -24.23
C SER A 147 -16.82 15.17 -24.68
N HIS A 148 -16.87 14.03 -23.97
CA HIS A 148 -16.12 12.84 -24.29
C HIS A 148 -16.91 11.99 -25.29
N ARG A 149 -16.38 11.82 -26.52
CA ARG A 149 -17.02 11.03 -27.58
C ARG A 149 -16.75 9.52 -27.45
N ALA A 150 -16.78 9.00 -26.24
CA ALA A 150 -16.59 7.57 -26.01
C ALA A 150 -17.86 6.79 -26.36
N ASP A 151 -17.68 5.55 -26.84
CA ASP A 151 -18.77 4.60 -27.01
C ASP A 151 -19.32 4.20 -25.62
N PRO A 152 -20.62 4.45 -25.35
CA PRO A 152 -21.26 4.09 -24.08
C PRO A 152 -21.05 2.63 -23.67
N VAL A 153 -21.09 1.69 -24.62
CA VAL A 153 -20.91 0.26 -24.37
C VAL A 153 -19.47 -0.04 -23.94
N ALA A 154 -18.50 0.62 -24.59
CA ALA A 154 -17.09 0.50 -24.22
C ALA A 154 -16.83 1.04 -22.81
N VAL A 155 -17.42 2.17 -22.43
CA VAL A 155 -17.28 2.74 -21.08
C VAL A 155 -17.86 1.80 -20.02
N GLN A 156 -19.03 1.20 -20.25
CA GLN A 156 -19.58 0.19 -19.34
C GLN A 156 -18.65 -1.02 -19.19
N ALA A 157 -18.10 -1.54 -20.30
CA ALA A 157 -17.17 -2.67 -20.27
C ALA A 157 -15.87 -2.33 -19.51
N GLN A 158 -15.34 -1.12 -19.70
CA GLN A 158 -14.18 -0.62 -18.96
C GLN A 158 -14.46 -0.49 -17.46
N ALA A 159 -15.63 0.04 -17.09
CA ALA A 159 -16.05 0.15 -15.69
C ALA A 159 -16.19 -1.23 -15.03
N PHE A 160 -16.78 -2.21 -15.73
CA PHE A 160 -16.86 -3.59 -15.25
C PHE A 160 -15.46 -4.19 -15.04
N ALA A 161 -14.55 -4.03 -16.01
CA ALA A 161 -13.18 -4.52 -15.89
C ALA A 161 -12.44 -3.86 -14.73
N LEU A 162 -12.59 -2.54 -14.55
CA LEU A 162 -11.96 -1.79 -13.49
C LEU A 162 -12.44 -2.23 -12.11
N MET A 163 -13.77 -2.37 -11.93
CA MET A 163 -14.36 -2.85 -10.68
C MET A 163 -13.92 -4.28 -10.36
N ARG A 164 -13.94 -5.21 -11.33
CA ARG A 164 -13.46 -6.58 -11.14
C ARG A 164 -11.98 -6.64 -10.75
N ALA A 165 -11.15 -5.80 -11.36
CA ALA A 165 -9.72 -5.71 -11.05
C ALA A 165 -9.43 -5.15 -9.65
N HIS A 166 -10.41 -4.54 -8.98
CA HIS A 166 -10.27 -3.94 -7.64
C HIS A 166 -11.29 -4.48 -6.62
N ARG A 167 -12.07 -5.49 -6.97
CA ARG A 167 -13.12 -6.05 -6.10
C ARG A 167 -12.53 -6.61 -4.81
N ASN A 168 -13.25 -6.50 -3.71
CA ASN A 168 -12.89 -7.20 -2.49
C ASN A 168 -13.34 -8.67 -2.49
N LEU A 169 -12.92 -9.41 -1.47
CA LEU A 169 -13.42 -10.75 -1.19
C LEU A 169 -14.94 -10.69 -0.98
N CYS A 170 -15.66 -11.64 -1.61
CA CYS A 170 -17.12 -11.75 -1.55
C CYS A 170 -17.90 -10.54 -2.08
N GLU A 171 -17.25 -9.67 -2.87
CA GLU A 171 -17.90 -8.56 -3.56
C GLU A 171 -17.87 -8.75 -5.08
N ASP A 172 -18.95 -8.33 -5.75
CA ASP A 172 -19.03 -8.24 -7.21
C ASP A 172 -20.02 -7.17 -7.69
N VAL A 173 -20.01 -6.89 -8.99
CA VAL A 173 -20.92 -5.94 -9.64
C VAL A 173 -22.01 -6.69 -10.39
N ASP A 174 -23.27 -6.43 -10.01
CA ASP A 174 -24.46 -6.99 -10.67
C ASP A 174 -24.74 -6.26 -12.00
N GLN A 175 -24.81 -4.92 -11.95
CA GLN A 175 -25.14 -4.11 -13.11
C GLN A 175 -24.42 -2.76 -13.11
N ILE A 176 -24.03 -2.30 -14.32
CA ILE A 176 -23.59 -0.92 -14.57
C ILE A 176 -24.59 -0.24 -15.49
N THR A 177 -25.25 0.80 -15.01
CA THR A 177 -26.27 1.56 -15.76
C THR A 177 -25.76 2.96 -16.09
N LEU A 178 -25.92 3.36 -17.35
CA LEU A 178 -25.66 4.74 -17.77
C LEU A 178 -26.88 5.61 -17.49
N LEU A 179 -26.68 6.69 -16.75
CA LEU A 179 -27.74 7.66 -16.48
C LEU A 179 -28.03 8.48 -17.73
N GLN A 180 -29.32 8.82 -17.90
CA GLN A 180 -29.79 9.62 -19.01
C GLN A 180 -29.89 11.11 -18.60
N PRO A 181 -29.38 12.05 -19.40
CA PRO A 181 -29.64 13.46 -19.14
C PRO A 181 -31.12 13.76 -19.36
N GLN A 182 -31.75 14.44 -18.41
CA GLN A 182 -33.03 15.12 -18.59
C GLN A 182 -32.74 16.57 -19.00
N PRO A 183 -33.00 16.98 -20.24
CA PRO A 183 -32.80 18.37 -20.66
C PRO A 183 -33.69 19.32 -19.85
N ILE A 184 -33.07 20.29 -19.20
CA ILE A 184 -33.72 21.37 -18.45
C ILE A 184 -33.52 22.67 -19.22
N GLN A 185 -34.61 23.36 -19.51
CA GLN A 185 -34.60 24.70 -20.07
C GLN A 185 -35.07 25.70 -19.01
N VAL A 186 -34.51 26.90 -19.03
CA VAL A 186 -34.82 27.97 -18.09
C VAL A 186 -35.21 29.20 -18.88
N SER A 187 -36.36 29.78 -18.54
CA SER A 187 -36.80 31.07 -19.06
C SER A 187 -36.86 32.09 -17.93
N ALA A 188 -36.29 33.27 -18.12
CA ALA A 188 -36.30 34.34 -17.11
C ALA A 188 -35.98 35.70 -17.74
N ARG A 189 -36.47 36.76 -17.10
CA ARG A 189 -36.01 38.13 -17.33
C ARG A 189 -35.08 38.55 -16.22
N ILE A 190 -33.87 38.99 -16.55
CA ILE A 190 -32.81 39.28 -15.58
C ILE A 190 -32.34 40.71 -15.80
N HIS A 191 -32.49 41.53 -14.76
CA HIS A 191 -31.96 42.89 -14.77
C HIS A 191 -30.50 42.87 -14.35
N ILE A 192 -29.65 43.51 -15.14
CA ILE A 192 -28.20 43.54 -14.95
C ILE A 192 -27.68 44.97 -14.79
N SER A 193 -26.60 45.11 -14.04
CA SER A 193 -25.91 46.38 -13.86
C SER A 193 -25.40 46.93 -15.20
N PRO A 194 -25.51 48.25 -15.45
CA PRO A 194 -25.04 48.88 -16.69
C PRO A 194 -23.54 48.74 -16.96
N GLN A 195 -22.76 48.34 -15.95
CA GLN A 195 -21.30 48.22 -16.00
C GLN A 195 -20.83 46.85 -16.49
N VAL A 196 -21.75 45.91 -16.72
CA VAL A 196 -21.42 44.52 -17.05
C VAL A 196 -21.73 44.22 -18.52
N VAL A 197 -20.85 43.45 -19.16
CA VAL A 197 -21.04 42.95 -20.53
C VAL A 197 -22.05 41.79 -20.52
N GLY A 198 -23.15 41.94 -21.27
CA GLY A 198 -24.26 40.99 -21.29
C GLY A 198 -23.87 39.57 -21.70
N GLU A 199 -22.99 39.40 -22.68
CA GLU A 199 -22.51 38.10 -23.16
C GLU A 199 -21.74 37.34 -22.07
N SER A 200 -20.87 38.05 -21.34
CA SER A 200 -20.14 37.48 -20.21
C SER A 200 -21.09 37.15 -19.05
N MET A 201 -22.09 37.99 -18.81
CA MET A 201 -23.10 37.76 -17.79
C MET A 201 -23.95 36.51 -18.10
N LEU A 202 -24.44 36.36 -19.34
CA LEU A 202 -25.16 35.16 -19.75
C LEU A 202 -24.29 33.91 -19.58
N ALA A 203 -23.01 33.95 -19.99
CA ALA A 203 -22.10 32.82 -19.80
C ALA A 203 -21.92 32.44 -18.32
N LYS A 204 -21.81 33.42 -17.42
CA LYS A 204 -21.74 33.20 -15.97
C LYS A 204 -23.03 32.60 -15.41
N ILE A 205 -24.20 33.09 -15.87
CA ILE A 205 -25.51 32.56 -15.48
C ILE A 205 -25.66 31.10 -15.91
N LEU A 206 -25.36 30.79 -17.17
CA LEU A 206 -25.42 29.42 -17.69
C LEU A 206 -24.45 28.50 -16.95
N PHE A 207 -23.23 28.97 -16.66
CA PHE A 207 -22.27 28.23 -15.87
C PHE A 207 -22.77 27.96 -14.45
N ALA A 208 -23.26 28.98 -13.74
CA ALA A 208 -23.80 28.84 -12.38
C ALA A 208 -25.01 27.89 -12.33
N LEU A 209 -25.94 27.99 -13.28
CA LEU A 209 -27.07 27.06 -13.40
C LEU A 209 -26.59 25.63 -13.68
N SER A 210 -25.61 25.46 -14.58
CA SER A 210 -25.06 24.15 -14.89
C SER A 210 -24.38 23.50 -13.68
N GLU A 211 -23.61 24.26 -12.89
CA GLU A 211 -22.96 23.79 -11.67
C GLU A 211 -23.95 23.54 -10.53
N THR A 212 -25.08 24.27 -10.49
CA THR A 212 -26.14 24.03 -9.50
C THR A 212 -26.92 22.75 -9.80
N LEU A 213 -27.24 22.51 -11.07
CA LEU A 213 -27.96 21.30 -11.49
C LEU A 213 -27.06 20.06 -11.49
N THR A 214 -25.81 20.20 -11.93
CA THR A 214 -24.83 19.12 -11.97
C THR A 214 -23.47 19.67 -11.56
N PRO A 215 -23.15 19.69 -10.25
CA PRO A 215 -21.86 20.15 -9.77
C PRO A 215 -20.74 19.24 -10.32
N GLN A 216 -19.63 19.84 -10.70
CA GLN A 216 -18.43 19.08 -11.07
C GLN A 216 -17.69 18.57 -9.83
N ILE A 217 -17.14 17.36 -9.96
CA ILE A 217 -16.30 16.77 -8.92
C ILE A 217 -14.94 17.45 -8.95
N ARG A 218 -14.50 17.94 -7.79
CA ARG A 218 -13.24 18.66 -7.66
C ARG A 218 -12.10 17.71 -7.35
N PHE A 219 -11.02 17.87 -8.10
CA PHE A 219 -9.71 17.29 -7.84
C PHE A 219 -8.81 18.33 -7.19
N HIS A 220 -8.24 17.97 -6.07
CA HIS A 220 -7.34 18.81 -5.29
C HIS A 220 -5.90 18.38 -5.55
N THR A 221 -5.01 19.37 -5.64
CA THR A 221 -3.56 19.12 -5.74
C THR A 221 -2.97 18.82 -4.37
N LEU A 222 -1.81 18.16 -4.33
CA LEU A 222 -1.04 17.97 -3.09
C LEU A 222 -0.75 19.33 -2.41
N ASP A 223 -0.43 20.36 -3.21
CA ASP A 223 -0.11 21.69 -2.70
C ASP A 223 -1.28 22.37 -1.98
N SER A 224 -2.51 22.18 -2.47
CA SER A 224 -3.72 22.71 -1.84
C SER A 224 -4.10 21.99 -0.55
N GLN A 225 -3.51 20.83 -0.27
CA GLN A 225 -3.89 19.93 0.82
C GLN A 225 -2.78 19.79 1.88
N LYS A 226 -1.85 20.75 1.95
CA LYS A 226 -0.69 20.73 2.89
C LYS A 226 -1.07 20.65 4.36
N GLU A 227 -2.26 21.12 4.72
CA GLU A 227 -2.76 21.10 6.09
C GLU A 227 -3.41 19.76 6.48
N VAL A 228 -3.73 18.92 5.48
CA VAL A 228 -4.33 17.60 5.71
C VAL A 228 -3.23 16.60 6.04
N PRO A 229 -3.35 15.84 7.14
CA PRO A 229 -2.43 14.76 7.45
C PRO A 229 -2.32 13.73 6.31
N LEU A 230 -1.10 13.28 6.01
CA LEU A 230 -0.86 12.38 4.86
C LEU A 230 -1.62 11.05 4.96
N ASP A 231 -1.83 10.53 6.16
CA ASP A 231 -2.61 9.32 6.43
C ASP A 231 -4.09 9.47 6.05
N GLN A 232 -4.66 10.66 6.22
CA GLN A 232 -6.02 10.97 5.77
C GLN A 232 -6.04 11.29 4.27
N LEU A 233 -5.02 11.99 3.76
CA LEU A 233 -4.95 12.38 2.36
C LEU A 233 -4.83 11.18 1.41
N PHE A 234 -4.05 10.17 1.80
CA PHE A 234 -3.84 8.94 1.05
C PHE A 234 -4.77 7.80 1.49
N GLU A 235 -5.84 8.10 2.21
CA GLU A 235 -6.85 7.09 2.55
C GLU A 235 -7.58 6.61 1.28
N GLY A 236 -7.68 5.29 1.11
CA GLY A 236 -8.29 4.67 -0.06
C GLY A 236 -7.32 4.52 -1.26
N PRO A 237 -7.84 4.42 -2.49
CA PRO A 237 -7.04 4.15 -3.68
C PRO A 237 -6.14 5.33 -4.05
N LEU A 238 -4.90 5.03 -4.46
CA LEU A 238 -3.95 6.05 -4.94
C LEU A 238 -4.52 6.79 -6.17
N PRO A 239 -4.73 8.12 -6.09
CA PRO A 239 -5.26 8.90 -7.21
C PRO A 239 -4.23 9.10 -8.33
N ILE A 240 -4.72 9.28 -9.57
CA ILE A 240 -3.91 9.62 -10.75
C ILE A 240 -4.00 11.11 -11.10
N HIS A 241 -5.19 11.74 -11.00
CA HIS A 241 -5.42 13.13 -11.43
C HIS A 241 -5.60 14.13 -10.27
N GLY A 242 -5.25 13.72 -9.05
CA GLY A 242 -5.41 14.52 -7.82
C GLY A 242 -6.42 13.92 -6.86
N PHE A 243 -6.56 14.54 -5.69
CA PHE A 243 -7.36 14.01 -4.59
C PHE A 243 -8.82 14.44 -4.71
N ILE A 244 -9.75 13.49 -4.62
CA ILE A 244 -11.18 13.77 -4.51
C ILE A 244 -11.57 13.63 -3.05
N GLN A 245 -12.11 14.70 -2.47
CA GLN A 245 -12.59 14.71 -1.09
C GLN A 245 -14.01 14.14 -0.99
N ASP A 246 -14.32 13.50 0.14
CA ASP A 246 -15.64 12.91 0.38
C ASP A 246 -16.74 13.97 0.37
N GLU A 247 -16.47 15.16 0.90
CA GLU A 247 -17.42 16.28 0.91
C GLU A 247 -17.80 16.74 -0.51
N ASP A 248 -16.89 16.61 -1.48
CA ASP A 248 -17.17 16.98 -2.87
C ASP A 248 -18.04 15.93 -3.57
N LEU A 249 -17.90 14.66 -3.19
CA LEU A 249 -18.79 13.58 -3.65
C LEU A 249 -20.20 13.74 -3.06
N LEU A 250 -20.29 14.03 -1.76
CA LEU A 250 -21.56 14.18 -1.04
C LEU A 250 -22.41 15.35 -1.54
N LYS A 251 -21.80 16.42 -2.07
CA LYS A 251 -22.52 17.52 -2.75
C LYS A 251 -23.20 17.09 -4.05
N SER A 252 -22.88 15.90 -4.55
CA SER A 252 -23.36 15.36 -5.82
C SER A 252 -24.02 13.99 -5.63
N GLU A 253 -24.66 13.76 -4.48
CA GLU A 253 -25.49 12.57 -4.29
C GLU A 253 -26.65 12.53 -5.29
N LEU A 254 -26.89 11.36 -5.87
CA LEU A 254 -27.83 11.24 -6.99
C LEU A 254 -29.26 11.61 -6.58
N GLU A 255 -29.66 11.32 -5.35
CA GLU A 255 -30.97 11.69 -4.82
C GLU A 255 -31.19 13.22 -4.79
N ASP A 256 -30.14 13.97 -4.42
CA ASP A 256 -30.17 15.42 -4.37
C ASP A 256 -30.15 15.99 -5.79
N LEU A 257 -29.30 15.46 -6.69
CA LEU A 257 -29.28 15.88 -8.10
C LEU A 257 -30.61 15.68 -8.80
N ARG A 258 -31.33 14.60 -8.46
CA ARG A 258 -32.66 14.32 -9.03
C ARG A 258 -33.75 15.23 -8.48
N THR A 259 -33.46 16.04 -7.46
CA THR A 259 -34.42 16.92 -6.81
C THR A 259 -34.07 18.38 -7.11
N ILE A 260 -34.82 18.98 -8.04
CA ILE A 260 -34.58 20.36 -8.47
C ILE A 260 -35.52 21.28 -7.70
N HIS A 261 -34.96 22.33 -7.08
CA HIS A 261 -35.71 23.41 -6.45
C HIS A 261 -35.62 24.69 -7.29
N GLN A 262 -36.75 25.24 -7.71
CA GLN A 262 -36.75 26.46 -8.55
C GLN A 262 -36.17 27.67 -7.80
N SER A 263 -36.52 27.82 -6.52
CA SER A 263 -36.00 28.86 -5.64
C SER A 263 -34.46 28.83 -5.52
N ALA A 264 -33.86 27.62 -5.50
CA ALA A 264 -32.41 27.47 -5.45
C ALA A 264 -31.74 28.01 -6.73
N LEU A 265 -32.32 27.74 -7.90
CA LEU A 265 -31.81 28.27 -9.17
C LEU A 265 -31.92 29.80 -9.24
N ILE A 266 -33.06 30.36 -8.80
CA ILE A 266 -33.26 31.81 -8.72
C ILE A 266 -32.24 32.46 -7.78
N GLN A 267 -32.02 31.85 -6.61
CA GLN A 267 -31.06 32.32 -5.63
C GLN A 267 -29.63 32.31 -6.20
N GLN A 268 -29.24 31.24 -6.90
CA GLN A 268 -27.92 31.13 -7.52
C GLN A 268 -27.69 32.19 -8.60
N ILE A 269 -28.70 32.46 -9.44
CA ILE A 269 -28.63 33.57 -10.42
C ILE A 269 -28.48 34.92 -9.69
N SER A 270 -29.27 35.14 -8.63
CA SER A 270 -29.30 36.41 -7.89
C SER A 270 -28.00 36.72 -7.14
N GLN A 271 -27.19 35.69 -6.84
CA GLN A 271 -25.88 35.84 -6.18
C GLN A 271 -24.75 36.21 -7.14
N ILE A 272 -24.98 36.23 -8.45
CA ILE A 272 -23.95 36.57 -9.43
C ILE A 272 -23.72 38.10 -9.42
N ASP A 273 -22.48 38.49 -9.17
CA ASP A 273 -22.06 39.91 -9.20
C ASP A 273 -22.48 40.59 -10.51
N GLY A 274 -23.35 41.59 -10.40
CA GLY A 274 -23.89 42.35 -11.52
C GLY A 274 -25.33 42.01 -11.88
N VAL A 275 -25.95 40.98 -11.28
CA VAL A 275 -27.39 40.74 -11.35
C VAL A 275 -28.10 41.61 -10.30
N LEU A 276 -29.15 42.32 -10.72
CA LEU A 276 -29.96 43.21 -9.87
C LEU A 276 -31.26 42.54 -9.42
N SER A 277 -31.95 41.86 -10.34
CA SER A 277 -33.17 41.11 -10.06
C SER A 277 -33.41 40.01 -11.11
N VAL A 278 -34.18 39.00 -10.71
CA VAL A 278 -34.66 37.91 -11.58
C VAL A 278 -36.18 37.91 -11.54
N GLU A 279 -36.80 38.08 -12.70
CA GLU A 279 -38.24 38.18 -12.89
C GLU A 279 -38.72 37.10 -13.87
N GLN A 280 -40.02 36.75 -13.78
CA GLN A 280 -40.68 35.82 -14.71
C GLN A 280 -39.95 34.48 -14.88
N PHE A 281 -39.28 33.98 -13.84
CA PHE A 281 -38.57 32.71 -13.88
C PHE A 281 -39.53 31.54 -14.12
N GLN A 282 -39.21 30.69 -15.10
CA GLN A 282 -39.91 29.47 -15.44
C GLN A 282 -38.89 28.39 -15.77
N LEU A 283 -39.10 27.20 -15.22
CA LEU A 283 -38.36 26.00 -15.61
C LEU A 283 -39.20 25.19 -16.58
N LEU A 284 -38.61 24.74 -17.69
CA LEU A 284 -39.25 23.90 -18.69
C LEU A 284 -38.56 22.53 -18.78
N ILE A 285 -39.36 21.47 -18.83
CA ILE A 285 -38.91 20.09 -19.06
C ILE A 285 -39.72 19.56 -20.25
N ASP A 286 -39.04 19.01 -21.25
CA ASP A 286 -39.66 18.52 -22.49
C ASP A 286 -40.55 19.57 -23.20
N GLY A 287 -40.20 20.86 -23.06
CA GLY A 287 -40.93 22.00 -23.62
C GLY A 287 -42.12 22.50 -22.79
N GLU A 288 -42.45 21.83 -21.68
CA GLU A 288 -43.59 22.19 -20.84
C GLU A 288 -43.15 22.95 -19.57
N PRO A 289 -43.81 24.07 -19.22
CA PRO A 289 -43.47 24.84 -18.03
C PRO A 289 -43.91 24.13 -16.75
N ILE A 290 -42.98 23.94 -15.82
CA ILE A 290 -43.22 23.29 -14.54
C ILE A 290 -43.59 24.32 -13.48
N LYS A 291 -44.78 24.19 -12.91
CA LYS A 291 -45.30 25.10 -11.87
C LYS A 291 -44.91 24.71 -10.44
N GLN A 292 -44.41 23.49 -10.25
CA GLN A 292 -44.08 22.95 -8.94
C GLN A 292 -42.72 23.48 -8.48
N GLU A 293 -42.64 23.95 -7.22
CA GLU A 293 -41.37 24.44 -6.64
C GLU A 293 -40.29 23.36 -6.63
N THR A 294 -40.67 22.12 -6.34
CA THR A 294 -39.75 20.97 -6.25
C THR A 294 -40.12 19.93 -7.31
N ILE A 295 -39.11 19.48 -8.05
CA ILE A 295 -39.26 18.55 -9.16
C ILE A 295 -38.36 17.36 -8.90
N ARG A 296 -38.94 16.14 -8.93
CA ARG A 296 -38.17 14.90 -8.77
C ARG A 296 -38.09 14.15 -10.09
N LEU A 297 -36.87 13.98 -10.60
CA LEU A 297 -36.60 13.24 -11.83
C LEU A 297 -36.72 11.72 -11.63
N ALA A 298 -36.92 10.99 -12.71
CA ALA A 298 -36.94 9.53 -12.70
C ALA A 298 -35.59 8.92 -12.23
N ALA A 299 -35.61 7.71 -11.67
CA ALA A 299 -34.47 7.10 -10.97
C ALA A 299 -33.17 7.01 -11.79
N ARG A 300 -33.26 6.89 -13.11
CA ARG A 300 -32.11 6.77 -14.03
C ARG A 300 -31.77 8.07 -14.78
N HIS A 301 -32.27 9.20 -14.31
CA HIS A 301 -32.06 10.49 -14.95
C HIS A 301 -31.31 11.46 -14.03
N TYR A 302 -30.60 12.40 -14.63
CA TYR A 302 -29.99 13.55 -13.95
C TYR A 302 -30.34 14.83 -14.72
N PRO A 303 -30.47 16.00 -14.07
CA PRO A 303 -30.78 17.23 -14.76
C PRO A 303 -29.59 17.68 -15.59
N SER A 304 -29.82 18.08 -16.84
CA SER A 304 -28.79 18.66 -17.70
C SER A 304 -29.33 19.94 -18.31
N LEU A 305 -28.65 21.07 -18.07
CA LEU A 305 -29.03 22.33 -18.70
C LEU A 305 -28.89 22.21 -20.22
N ASP A 306 -29.95 22.53 -20.97
CA ASP A 306 -29.96 22.49 -22.43
C ASP A 306 -29.30 23.74 -23.02
N ILE A 307 -27.97 23.79 -22.92
CA ILE A 307 -27.15 24.90 -23.42
C ILE A 307 -27.42 25.17 -24.91
N ARG A 308 -27.68 24.13 -25.71
CA ARG A 308 -27.93 24.27 -27.14
C ARG A 308 -29.24 24.98 -27.41
N ALA A 309 -30.31 24.64 -26.71
CA ALA A 309 -31.58 25.36 -26.84
C ALA A 309 -31.45 26.81 -26.33
N LEU A 310 -30.77 27.02 -25.20
CA LEU A 310 -30.59 28.33 -24.60
C LEU A 310 -29.71 29.28 -25.42
N LEU A 311 -28.84 28.77 -26.29
CA LEU A 311 -27.95 29.56 -27.15
C LEU A 311 -28.35 29.55 -28.63
N GLN A 312 -29.49 28.93 -28.98
CA GLN A 312 -30.04 29.00 -30.33
C GLN A 312 -30.89 30.27 -30.50
N ARG A 313 -30.77 30.94 -31.66
CA ARG A 313 -31.69 32.02 -32.02
C ARG A 313 -33.09 31.43 -32.23
N PRO A 314 -34.14 31.95 -31.56
CA PRO A 314 -35.50 31.50 -31.81
C PRO A 314 -35.88 31.74 -33.27
N ARG A 315 -36.74 30.87 -33.80
CA ARG A 315 -37.43 31.13 -35.07
C ARG A 315 -38.51 32.21 -34.80
N PHE A 316 -38.86 32.98 -35.82
CA PHE A 316 -39.79 34.13 -35.76
C PHE A 316 -40.92 33.99 -34.71
N ASP A 317 -41.11 35.05 -33.91
CA ASP A 317 -42.12 35.26 -32.84
C ASP A 317 -41.98 34.51 -31.49
N GLU A 318 -40.95 33.70 -31.26
CA GLU A 318 -40.67 33.13 -29.93
C GLU A 318 -39.69 34.01 -29.13
N HIS A 319 -40.05 34.35 -27.89
CA HIS A 319 -39.19 35.10 -26.97
C HIS A 319 -37.96 34.27 -26.59
N PHE A 320 -36.79 34.92 -26.53
CA PHE A 320 -35.56 34.29 -26.06
C PHE A 320 -35.72 33.83 -24.60
N PRO A 321 -35.26 32.61 -24.22
CA PRO A 321 -35.53 32.08 -22.89
C PRO A 321 -34.94 32.95 -21.78
N ILE A 322 -33.70 33.43 -21.88
CA ILE A 322 -33.09 34.30 -20.85
C ILE A 322 -32.88 35.73 -21.37
N GLN A 323 -33.79 36.64 -21.04
CA GLN A 323 -33.72 38.05 -21.43
C GLN A 323 -32.87 38.83 -20.43
N LEU A 324 -31.87 39.58 -20.92
CA LEU A 324 -31.11 40.52 -20.09
C LEU A 324 -31.59 41.95 -20.34
N GLU A 325 -31.81 42.70 -19.27
CA GLU A 325 -32.23 44.11 -19.32
C GLU A 325 -31.26 44.98 -18.52
N SER A 326 -30.90 46.14 -19.05
CA SER A 326 -30.13 47.14 -18.30
C SER A 326 -30.96 48.41 -18.17
N GLY A 327 -31.45 48.69 -16.96
CA GLY A 327 -32.55 49.64 -16.77
C GLY A 327 -33.82 49.14 -17.46
N ASP A 328 -34.42 49.99 -18.29
CA ASP A 328 -35.62 49.68 -19.09
C ASP A 328 -35.30 49.24 -20.53
N ILE A 329 -34.02 49.00 -20.84
CA ILE A 329 -33.56 48.68 -22.20
C ILE A 329 -33.19 47.19 -22.28
N GLY A 330 -33.84 46.47 -23.18
CA GLY A 330 -33.48 45.09 -23.53
C GLY A 330 -32.08 45.03 -24.17
N TYR A 331 -31.21 44.19 -23.62
CA TYR A 331 -29.86 44.01 -24.12
C TYR A 331 -29.87 43.06 -25.32
N GLN A 332 -29.35 43.49 -26.47
CA GLN A 332 -29.18 42.62 -27.63
C GLN A 332 -27.91 41.78 -27.47
N LEU A 333 -28.09 40.48 -27.26
CA LEU A 333 -27.01 39.53 -27.03
C LEU A 333 -26.41 38.98 -28.33
N ASP A 334 -25.08 38.97 -28.42
CA ASP A 334 -24.37 38.09 -29.34
C ASP A 334 -24.18 36.69 -28.74
N LEU A 335 -25.07 35.76 -29.11
CA LEU A 335 -25.07 34.39 -28.62
C LEU A 335 -23.81 33.60 -28.99
N GLU A 336 -23.14 33.91 -30.11
CA GLU A 336 -21.90 33.23 -30.47
C GLU A 336 -20.75 33.65 -29.54
N THR A 337 -20.74 34.91 -29.12
CA THR A 337 -19.77 35.41 -28.15
C THR A 337 -20.08 34.92 -26.73
N ALA A 338 -21.36 34.81 -26.35
CA ALA A 338 -21.77 34.20 -25.09
C ALA A 338 -21.41 32.70 -25.03
N ALA A 339 -21.65 31.95 -26.10
CA ALA A 339 -21.27 30.53 -26.22
C ALA A 339 -19.77 30.33 -26.03
N ARG A 340 -18.94 31.10 -26.75
CA ARG A 340 -17.48 31.07 -26.60
C ARG A 340 -17.02 31.41 -25.18
N SER A 341 -17.69 32.37 -24.54
CA SER A 341 -17.39 32.75 -23.15
C SER A 341 -17.73 31.63 -22.17
N TYR A 342 -18.85 30.95 -22.36
CA TYR A 342 -19.24 29.77 -21.59
C TYR A 342 -18.25 28.61 -21.78
N ASP A 343 -17.88 28.31 -23.02
CA ASP A 343 -16.90 27.25 -23.33
C ASP A 343 -15.53 27.53 -22.70
N MET A 344 -15.09 28.80 -22.67
CA MET A 344 -13.86 29.21 -21.98
C MET A 344 -13.93 29.01 -20.46
N LEU A 345 -15.07 29.32 -19.83
CA LEU A 345 -15.28 29.05 -18.40
C LEU A 345 -15.22 27.54 -18.11
N LEU A 346 -15.88 26.73 -18.93
CA LEU A 346 -15.89 25.28 -18.79
C LEU A 346 -14.49 24.68 -19.00
N ALA A 347 -13.75 25.11 -20.03
CA ALA A 347 -12.41 24.62 -20.32
C ALA A 347 -11.40 24.99 -19.22
N ARG A 348 -11.46 26.23 -18.72
CA ARG A 348 -10.61 26.68 -17.60
C ARG A 348 -10.88 25.86 -16.34
N HIS A 349 -12.15 25.55 -16.08
CA HIS A 349 -12.54 24.71 -14.96
C HIS A 349 -11.94 23.31 -15.14
N LYS A 350 -12.20 22.62 -16.27
CA LYS A 350 -11.68 21.27 -16.57
C LYS A 350 -10.16 21.13 -16.46
N GLN A 351 -9.39 22.08 -16.99
CA GLN A 351 -7.92 22.04 -16.95
C GLN A 351 -7.32 22.06 -15.52
N GLN A 352 -8.08 22.50 -14.52
CA GLN A 352 -7.63 22.43 -13.13
C GLN A 352 -7.78 21.02 -12.55
N TYR A 353 -8.62 20.17 -13.14
CA TYR A 353 -9.03 18.87 -12.58
C TYR A 353 -8.40 17.64 -13.25
N GLU A 354 -7.92 17.74 -14.49
CA GLU A 354 -7.31 16.60 -15.21
C GLU A 354 -5.78 16.57 -15.11
N ARG A 355 -5.17 17.24 -14.12
CA ARG A 355 -3.71 17.29 -14.00
C ARG A 355 -3.19 16.02 -13.34
N PRO A 356 -2.22 15.31 -13.95
CA PRO A 356 -1.55 14.19 -13.31
C PRO A 356 -0.99 14.59 -11.95
N LEU A 357 -1.12 13.69 -10.97
CA LEU A 357 -0.56 13.87 -9.64
C LEU A 357 0.96 13.72 -9.70
N GLU A 358 1.67 14.80 -9.40
CA GLU A 358 3.13 14.81 -9.27
C GLU A 358 3.51 14.50 -7.82
N LEU A 359 4.10 13.33 -7.60
CA LEU A 359 4.63 12.88 -6.32
C LEU A 359 6.16 12.89 -6.40
N GLU A 360 6.79 13.97 -5.96
CA GLU A 360 8.25 14.03 -5.86
C GLU A 360 8.71 13.76 -4.42
N THR A 361 8.96 12.49 -4.10
CA THR A 361 9.71 12.14 -2.89
C THR A 361 11.21 12.16 -3.18
N VAL A 362 11.87 13.26 -2.80
CA VAL A 362 13.32 13.37 -2.88
C VAL A 362 13.94 12.57 -1.73
N LEU A 363 14.60 11.45 -2.04
CA LEU A 363 15.45 10.76 -1.08
C LEU A 363 16.61 11.68 -0.69
N THR A 364 16.79 11.91 0.61
CA THR A 364 17.88 12.73 1.13
C THR A 364 19.22 12.11 0.73
N GLN A 365 20.11 12.93 0.15
CA GLN A 365 21.49 12.53 -0.13
C GLN A 365 22.43 13.19 0.87
N SER A 366 23.48 12.47 1.25
CA SER A 366 24.58 13.03 2.05
C SER A 366 25.81 13.27 1.17
N GLU A 367 26.46 14.41 1.36
CA GLU A 367 27.75 14.71 0.75
C GLU A 367 28.93 14.06 1.51
N ARG A 368 28.69 13.57 2.74
CA ARG A 368 29.74 13.00 3.59
C ARG A 368 30.14 11.62 3.08
N LYS A 369 31.45 11.34 3.05
CA LYS A 369 31.95 10.02 2.70
C LYS A 369 31.99 9.12 3.93
N LEU A 370 31.58 7.87 3.74
CA LEU A 370 31.59 6.88 4.81
C LEU A 370 33.00 6.48 5.21
N SER A 371 33.96 6.57 4.28
CA SER A 371 35.38 6.41 4.57
C SER A 371 35.85 7.37 5.66
N ASP A 372 35.32 8.60 5.68
CA ASP A 372 35.76 9.64 6.62
C ASP A 372 35.18 9.38 8.03
N ILE A 373 34.02 8.73 8.10
CA ILE A 373 33.40 8.27 9.34
C ILE A 373 34.11 7.02 9.85
N LEU A 374 34.45 6.09 8.95
CA LEU A 374 35.16 4.84 9.27
C LEU A 374 36.61 5.09 9.71
N ALA A 375 37.24 6.13 9.14
CA ALA A 375 38.63 6.48 9.39
C ALA A 375 38.92 6.56 10.89
N TYR A 376 40.01 5.91 11.28
CA TYR A 376 40.42 5.81 12.67
C TYR A 376 41.84 6.35 12.84
N HIS A 377 42.02 7.22 13.83
CA HIS A 377 43.32 7.79 14.19
C HIS A 377 43.85 7.10 15.44
N SER A 378 45.06 6.54 15.37
CA SER A 378 45.64 5.76 16.46
C SER A 378 45.92 6.62 17.69
N ILE A 379 45.53 6.12 18.87
CA ILE A 379 45.86 6.80 20.13
C ILE A 379 47.36 6.84 20.40
N GLN A 380 48.15 5.96 19.79
CA GLN A 380 49.62 5.95 19.89
C GLN A 380 50.26 7.26 19.42
N GLU A 381 49.64 7.96 18.48
CA GLU A 381 50.12 9.25 17.97
C GLU A 381 49.89 10.41 18.94
N HIS A 382 48.97 10.25 19.91
CA HIS A 382 48.67 11.27 20.91
C HIS A 382 49.61 11.21 22.13
N PHE A 383 50.43 10.14 22.25
CA PHE A 383 51.38 10.03 23.34
C PHE A 383 52.54 11.02 23.18
N PRO A 384 53.08 11.57 24.28
CA PRO A 384 54.28 12.39 24.23
C PRO A 384 55.46 11.66 23.55
N GLU A 385 56.28 12.39 22.80
CA GLU A 385 57.38 11.83 21.99
C GLU A 385 58.35 10.96 22.80
N VAL A 386 58.49 11.21 24.11
CA VAL A 386 59.33 10.40 25.01
C VAL A 386 58.94 8.92 24.99
N TYR A 387 57.67 8.58 24.77
CA TYR A 387 57.19 7.18 24.68
C TYR A 387 57.64 6.49 23.39
N GLY A 388 57.86 7.25 22.31
CA GLY A 388 58.35 6.74 21.03
C GLY A 388 57.38 5.81 20.30
N LEU A 389 56.07 6.07 20.41
CA LEU A 389 55.00 5.24 19.84
C LEU A 389 54.48 5.74 18.49
N GLY A 390 54.40 7.07 18.32
CA GLY A 390 53.91 7.70 17.10
C GLY A 390 54.87 7.61 15.91
N GLU A 391 54.54 8.28 14.82
CA GLU A 391 55.20 8.16 13.50
C GLU A 391 56.71 8.38 13.55
N LYS A 392 57.18 9.37 14.36
CA LYS A 392 58.61 9.66 14.55
C LYS A 392 59.37 8.50 15.20
N GLY A 393 58.67 7.67 15.97
CA GLY A 393 59.22 6.52 16.69
C GLY A 393 60.36 6.85 17.65
N LEU A 394 61.16 5.84 17.96
CA LEU A 394 62.37 5.99 18.76
C LEU A 394 63.58 6.38 17.88
N PRO A 395 64.55 7.15 18.41
CA PRO A 395 65.80 7.44 17.71
C PRO A 395 66.51 6.17 17.23
N SER A 396 67.18 6.24 16.08
CA SER A 396 67.91 5.11 15.48
C SER A 396 69.00 4.52 16.39
N ARG A 397 69.50 5.29 17.36
CA ARG A 397 70.48 4.84 18.37
C ARG A 397 69.87 4.20 19.63
N ALA A 398 68.54 4.14 19.74
CA ALA A 398 67.88 3.56 20.90
C ALA A 398 68.24 2.07 21.06
N GLY A 399 68.64 1.66 22.27
CA GLY A 399 69.03 0.28 22.57
C GLY A 399 67.87 -0.72 22.46
N LEU A 400 68.21 -2.01 22.33
CA LEU A 400 67.24 -3.10 22.13
C LEU A 400 66.15 -3.16 23.21
N LEU A 401 66.52 -2.97 24.49
CA LEU A 401 65.56 -2.96 25.60
C LEU A 401 64.52 -1.83 25.47
N ARG A 402 64.95 -0.63 25.05
CA ARG A 402 64.03 0.51 24.87
C ARG A 402 63.05 0.25 23.74
N ARG A 403 63.54 -0.31 22.63
CA ARG A 403 62.70 -0.73 21.50
C ARG A 403 61.72 -1.84 21.89
N GLY A 404 62.17 -2.81 22.69
CA GLY A 404 61.32 -3.88 23.23
C GLY A 404 60.18 -3.35 24.11
N ARG A 405 60.48 -2.42 25.02
CA ARG A 405 59.46 -1.77 25.88
C ARG A 405 58.43 -0.96 25.09
N ALA A 406 58.88 -0.21 24.07
CA ALA A 406 57.94 0.50 23.19
C ALA A 406 57.01 -0.48 22.49
N LYS A 407 57.55 -1.56 21.90
CA LYS A 407 56.74 -2.62 21.27
C LYS A 407 55.75 -3.30 22.22
N GLN A 408 56.15 -3.55 23.48
CA GLN A 408 55.26 -4.09 24.50
C GLN A 408 54.08 -3.15 24.77
N LEU A 409 54.34 -1.84 24.92
CA LEU A 409 53.29 -0.85 25.11
C LEU A 409 52.39 -0.73 23.87
N GLN A 410 52.96 -0.72 22.67
CA GLN A 410 52.18 -0.76 21.42
C GLN A 410 51.25 -1.98 21.40
N GLY A 411 51.77 -3.18 21.71
CA GLY A 411 50.98 -4.40 21.80
C GLY A 411 49.85 -4.32 22.83
N TYR A 412 50.10 -3.70 23.99
CA TYR A 412 49.08 -3.45 25.01
C TYR A 412 47.98 -2.50 24.50
N LEU A 413 48.36 -1.41 23.83
CA LEU A 413 47.42 -0.41 23.30
C LEU A 413 46.53 -0.97 22.18
N LEU A 414 47.03 -1.92 21.37
CA LEU A 414 46.27 -2.51 20.26
C LEU A 414 44.94 -3.14 20.68
N MET A 415 44.82 -3.64 21.92
CA MET A 415 43.56 -4.17 22.43
C MET A 415 42.48 -3.09 22.50
N PHE A 416 42.85 -1.89 22.94
CA PHE A 416 41.92 -0.76 23.02
C PHE A 416 41.66 -0.17 21.63
N GLU A 417 42.70 -0.05 20.81
CA GLU A 417 42.61 0.44 19.44
C GLU A 417 41.61 -0.40 18.62
N GLN A 418 41.61 -1.72 18.80
CA GLN A 418 40.68 -2.61 18.08
C GLN A 418 39.23 -2.37 18.52
N LEU A 419 38.97 -2.10 19.79
CA LEU A 419 37.62 -1.78 20.28
C LEU A 419 37.12 -0.45 19.69
N LEU A 420 37.97 0.58 19.67
CA LEU A 420 37.64 1.90 19.12
C LEU A 420 37.41 1.82 17.61
N ALA A 421 38.29 1.13 16.89
CA ALA A 421 38.18 0.94 15.45
C ALA A 421 36.94 0.09 15.09
N ASN A 422 36.65 -0.96 15.85
CA ASN A 422 35.43 -1.76 15.66
C ASN A 422 34.18 -0.93 15.88
N TYR A 423 34.14 -0.03 16.86
CA TYR A 423 33.00 0.85 17.07
C TYR A 423 32.66 1.66 15.81
N LEU A 424 33.67 2.26 15.16
CA LEU A 424 33.47 3.00 13.91
C LEU A 424 33.02 2.08 12.77
N ALA A 425 33.55 0.86 12.71
CA ALA A 425 33.10 -0.14 11.75
C ALA A 425 31.62 -0.50 11.96
N GLN A 426 31.15 -0.68 13.20
CA GLN A 426 29.73 -0.89 13.50
C GLN A 426 28.88 0.30 13.06
N LEU A 427 29.32 1.51 13.38
CA LEU A 427 28.59 2.74 13.10
C LEU A 427 28.33 2.90 11.59
N VAL A 428 29.35 2.71 10.76
CA VAL A 428 29.24 2.86 9.29
C VAL A 428 28.43 1.75 8.65
N ASN A 429 28.46 0.55 9.22
CA ASN A 429 27.80 -0.63 8.66
C ASN A 429 26.43 -0.94 9.27
N VAL A 430 25.94 -0.11 10.20
CA VAL A 430 24.61 -0.28 10.83
C VAL A 430 23.49 -0.42 9.79
N ARG A 431 23.60 0.24 8.64
CA ARG A 431 22.64 0.13 7.54
C ARG A 431 22.42 -1.32 7.09
N HIS A 432 23.48 -2.12 7.03
CA HIS A 432 23.41 -3.51 6.56
C HIS A 432 22.63 -4.39 7.55
N LEU A 433 22.67 -4.05 8.83
CA LEU A 433 21.91 -4.76 9.87
C LEU A 433 20.40 -4.56 9.69
N PHE A 434 19.97 -3.36 9.28
CA PHE A 434 18.58 -3.02 9.02
C PHE A 434 18.13 -3.37 7.59
N SER A 435 18.99 -3.98 6.78
CA SER A 435 18.61 -4.37 5.43
C SER A 435 17.73 -5.63 5.43
N THR A 436 16.72 -5.62 4.55
CA THR A 436 15.86 -6.75 4.22
C THR A 436 16.49 -7.69 3.19
N ARG A 437 17.71 -7.39 2.70
CA ARG A 437 18.45 -8.29 1.79
C ARG A 437 18.85 -9.59 2.51
N THR A 438 18.86 -10.68 1.75
CA THR A 438 19.20 -12.03 2.24
C THR A 438 20.70 -12.21 2.49
N GLN A 439 21.56 -11.45 1.82
CA GLN A 439 23.03 -11.58 1.85
C GLN A 439 23.68 -10.69 2.93
N VAL A 440 23.35 -10.93 4.20
CA VAL A 440 24.09 -10.31 5.32
C VAL A 440 24.71 -11.42 6.15
N GLU A 441 25.99 -11.68 5.87
CA GLU A 441 26.76 -12.78 6.47
C GLU A 441 27.26 -12.46 7.88
N GLN A 442 27.40 -11.17 8.21
CA GLN A 442 27.90 -10.71 9.51
C GLN A 442 27.05 -9.55 10.06
N THR A 443 26.94 -9.48 11.37
CA THR A 443 26.26 -8.40 12.10
C THR A 443 27.16 -7.65 13.05
N TYR A 444 28.33 -8.21 13.41
CA TYR A 444 29.41 -7.47 14.03
C TYR A 444 30.49 -7.13 13.01
N PHE A 445 30.56 -5.85 12.67
CA PHE A 445 31.59 -5.28 11.80
C PHE A 445 32.88 -4.89 12.56
N TYR A 446 34.01 -5.03 11.88
CA TYR A 446 35.32 -4.72 12.42
C TYR A 446 36.20 -4.16 11.31
N GLN A 447 37.29 -3.49 11.68
CA GLN A 447 38.31 -3.06 10.73
C GLN A 447 39.70 -3.52 11.21
N PRO A 448 40.54 -4.09 10.33
CA PRO A 448 41.91 -4.46 10.67
C PRO A 448 42.78 -3.24 10.98
N LEU A 449 43.78 -3.39 11.86
CA LEU A 449 44.67 -2.31 12.29
C LEU A 449 46.05 -2.32 11.63
N PHE A 450 46.22 -2.99 10.48
CA PHE A 450 47.55 -3.20 9.86
C PHE A 450 48.28 -1.94 9.39
N ASP A 451 47.54 -0.85 9.25
CA ASP A 451 48.09 0.42 8.78
C ASP A 451 48.36 1.39 9.96
N LEU A 452 48.21 0.93 11.21
CA LEU A 452 48.59 1.68 12.39
C LEU A 452 50.10 1.62 12.67
N PRO A 453 50.69 2.63 13.34
CA PRO A 453 52.10 2.65 13.72
C PRO A 453 52.55 1.38 14.47
N GLY A 454 53.70 0.83 14.08
CA GLY A 454 54.33 -0.31 14.76
C GLY A 454 53.67 -1.69 14.58
N THR A 455 52.49 -1.76 13.95
CA THR A 455 51.71 -3.02 13.85
C THR A 455 52.35 -4.09 12.98
N ALA A 456 53.05 -3.74 11.91
CA ALA A 456 53.76 -4.69 11.05
C ALA A 456 54.76 -5.58 11.81
N ALA A 457 55.35 -5.06 12.89
CA ALA A 457 56.31 -5.80 13.72
C ALA A 457 55.64 -6.66 14.80
N LEU A 458 54.35 -6.45 15.08
CA LEU A 458 53.59 -7.10 16.17
C LEU A 458 52.59 -8.14 15.65
N LEU A 459 51.89 -7.83 14.56
CA LEU A 459 50.83 -8.66 13.98
C LEU A 459 51.35 -9.67 12.94
N GLY A 460 52.61 -9.54 12.54
CA GLY A 460 53.22 -10.33 11.47
C GLY A 460 53.02 -9.70 10.08
N GLN A 461 53.66 -10.28 9.06
CA GLN A 461 53.62 -9.78 7.69
C GLN A 461 52.47 -10.37 6.85
N ASP A 462 51.91 -11.50 7.29
CA ASP A 462 50.81 -12.17 6.59
C ASP A 462 49.46 -11.55 6.98
N ARG A 463 49.12 -10.46 6.27
CA ARG A 463 47.86 -9.71 6.46
C ARG A 463 46.63 -10.58 6.23
N GLU A 464 46.67 -11.49 5.27
CA GLU A 464 45.53 -12.35 4.92
C GLU A 464 45.25 -13.40 6.00
N ALA A 465 46.29 -14.05 6.53
CA ALA A 465 46.13 -15.02 7.62
C ALA A 465 45.58 -14.38 8.89
N PHE A 466 46.04 -13.17 9.23
CA PHE A 466 45.50 -12.46 10.41
C PHE A 466 44.06 -12.00 10.17
N SER A 467 43.72 -11.46 8.99
CA SER A 467 42.33 -11.10 8.67
C SER A 467 41.38 -12.29 8.76
N ARG A 468 41.78 -13.47 8.26
CA ARG A 468 41.00 -14.71 8.41
C ARG A 468 40.79 -15.10 9.86
N LYS A 469 41.84 -15.08 10.69
CA LYS A 469 41.73 -15.38 12.12
C LYS A 469 40.84 -14.38 12.87
N LEU A 470 40.92 -13.10 12.51
CA LEU A 470 40.07 -12.07 13.08
C LEU A 470 38.60 -12.30 12.70
N ALA A 471 38.33 -12.64 11.43
CA ALA A 471 37.01 -13.03 10.96
C ALA A 471 36.45 -14.24 11.71
N GLU A 472 37.25 -15.30 11.86
CA GLU A 472 36.88 -16.50 12.63
C GLU A 472 36.59 -16.18 14.10
N LEU A 473 37.38 -15.30 14.71
CA LEU A 473 37.17 -14.88 16.10
C LEU A 473 35.88 -14.08 16.24
N VAL A 474 35.62 -13.12 15.36
CA VAL A 474 34.39 -12.33 15.39
C VAL A 474 33.19 -13.25 15.13
N PHE A 475 33.25 -14.11 14.12
CA PHE A 475 32.19 -15.06 13.78
C PHE A 475 31.81 -15.99 14.95
N ARG A 476 32.79 -16.38 15.80
CA ARG A 476 32.52 -17.19 16.99
C ARG A 476 31.55 -16.52 17.98
N TYR A 477 31.55 -15.19 18.03
CA TYR A 477 30.70 -14.39 18.94
C TYR A 477 29.57 -13.66 18.21
N ASP A 478 29.63 -13.58 16.89
CA ASP A 478 28.56 -13.07 16.05
C ASP A 478 27.53 -14.19 15.85
N HIS A 479 26.34 -13.99 16.42
CA HIS A 479 25.18 -14.84 16.16
C HIS A 479 24.27 -14.12 15.15
N PRO A 480 24.61 -14.13 13.84
CA PRO A 480 24.01 -13.26 12.85
C PRO A 480 22.50 -13.51 12.72
N VAL A 481 22.07 -14.77 12.66
CA VAL A 481 20.65 -15.15 12.52
C VAL A 481 19.82 -14.60 13.69
N SER A 482 20.26 -14.84 14.93
CA SER A 482 19.56 -14.37 16.13
C SER A 482 19.49 -12.84 16.21
N ARG A 483 20.59 -12.15 15.91
CA ARG A 483 20.58 -10.67 15.93
C ARG A 483 19.72 -10.10 14.81
N ARG A 484 19.78 -10.67 13.61
CA ARG A 484 18.93 -10.26 12.50
C ARG A 484 17.45 -10.48 12.79
N HIS A 485 17.07 -11.57 13.45
CA HIS A 485 15.69 -11.77 13.88
C HIS A 485 15.16 -10.60 14.71
N ARG A 486 15.91 -10.19 15.75
CA ARG A 486 15.49 -9.07 16.62
C ARG A 486 15.31 -7.76 15.84
N ILE A 487 16.15 -7.52 14.83
CA ILE A 487 16.06 -6.33 13.99
C ILE A 487 14.88 -6.43 13.02
N MET A 488 14.65 -7.59 12.40
CA MET A 488 13.49 -7.80 11.54
C MET A 488 12.18 -7.71 12.31
N ASP A 489 12.13 -8.21 13.55
CA ASP A 489 10.97 -8.05 14.44
C ASP A 489 10.70 -6.58 14.78
N HIS A 490 11.78 -5.80 14.99
CA HIS A 490 11.65 -4.35 15.16
C HIS A 490 11.12 -3.66 13.89
N LEU A 491 11.59 -4.04 12.71
CA LEU A 491 11.08 -3.50 11.44
C LEU A 491 9.63 -3.88 11.18
N LEU A 492 9.23 -5.12 11.46
CA LEU A 492 7.85 -5.59 11.38
C LEU A 492 6.94 -4.80 12.33
N ALA A 493 7.40 -4.54 13.56
CA ALA A 493 6.64 -3.79 14.55
C ALA A 493 6.32 -2.35 14.12
N ARG A 494 7.16 -1.71 13.28
CA ARG A 494 6.87 -0.39 12.69
C ARG A 494 5.57 -0.40 11.86
N PHE A 495 5.24 -1.55 11.29
CA PHE A 495 4.04 -1.76 10.49
C PHE A 495 2.88 -2.38 11.29
N GLY A 496 3.03 -2.51 12.61
CA GLY A 496 2.06 -3.22 13.45
C GLY A 496 2.01 -4.73 13.21
N GLU A 497 3.07 -5.29 12.61
CA GLU A 497 3.12 -6.71 12.23
C GLU A 497 3.89 -7.53 13.26
N THR A 498 3.42 -8.76 13.51
CA THR A 498 4.09 -9.71 14.41
C THR A 498 4.10 -11.11 13.79
N PHE A 499 5.28 -11.72 13.72
CA PHE A 499 5.41 -13.12 13.31
C PHE A 499 5.20 -14.07 14.50
N LEU A 500 4.35 -15.08 14.34
CA LEU A 500 4.03 -16.09 15.37
C LEU A 500 5.14 -17.14 15.50
N SER A 501 6.35 -16.67 15.79
CA SER A 501 7.59 -17.46 15.79
C SER A 501 7.52 -18.67 16.74
N ASP A 502 6.93 -18.49 17.93
CA ASP A 502 6.78 -19.57 18.93
C ASP A 502 5.80 -20.66 18.48
N ALA A 503 4.68 -20.24 17.88
CA ALA A 503 3.69 -21.17 17.35
C ALA A 503 4.27 -21.99 16.19
N PHE A 504 5.01 -21.35 15.29
CA PHE A 504 5.70 -22.05 14.20
C PHE A 504 6.77 -23.01 14.70
N ASN A 505 7.55 -22.63 15.71
CA ASN A 505 8.55 -23.51 16.30
C ASN A 505 7.88 -24.73 16.99
N ALA A 506 6.73 -24.54 17.64
CA ALA A 506 5.96 -25.64 18.21
C ALA A 506 5.48 -26.62 17.13
N LEU A 507 4.94 -26.12 16.01
CA LEU A 507 4.50 -26.93 14.88
C LEU A 507 5.66 -27.68 14.22
N ASN A 508 6.79 -27.02 13.97
CA ASN A 508 7.98 -27.65 13.40
C ASN A 508 8.48 -28.82 14.25
N ARG A 509 8.52 -28.64 15.59
CA ARG A 509 8.89 -29.72 16.52
C ARG A 509 7.90 -30.88 16.50
N GLN A 510 6.60 -30.60 16.46
CA GLN A 510 5.56 -31.65 16.43
C GLN A 510 5.55 -32.43 15.12
N ALA A 511 5.83 -31.77 14.00
CA ALA A 511 5.86 -32.39 12.68
C ALA A 511 7.14 -33.20 12.40
N GLY A 512 8.10 -33.24 13.34
CA GLY A 512 9.41 -33.83 13.09
C GLY A 512 10.17 -33.11 11.97
N GLY A 513 9.98 -31.79 11.87
CA GLY A 513 10.50 -30.95 10.79
C GLY A 513 12.00 -30.66 10.90
N GLN A 514 12.39 -29.47 10.47
CA GLN A 514 13.79 -29.04 10.43
C GLN A 514 14.41 -28.99 11.84
N ASP A 515 15.74 -29.13 11.93
CA ASP A 515 16.46 -28.78 13.16
C ASP A 515 16.29 -27.28 13.50
N GLN A 516 16.69 -26.90 14.72
CA GLN A 516 16.44 -25.55 15.22
C GLN A 516 17.17 -24.45 14.44
N ASP A 517 18.38 -24.73 13.95
CA ASP A 517 19.19 -23.73 13.24
C ASP A 517 18.62 -23.53 11.83
N ALA A 518 18.34 -24.62 11.12
CA ALA A 518 17.70 -24.59 9.81
C ALA A 518 16.31 -23.93 9.87
N PHE A 519 15.52 -24.21 10.91
CA PHE A 519 14.24 -23.56 11.14
C PHE A 519 14.39 -22.06 11.39
N SER A 520 15.38 -21.63 12.20
CA SER A 520 15.63 -20.21 12.46
C SER A 520 16.02 -19.48 11.18
N GLU A 521 16.88 -20.06 10.34
CA GLU A 521 17.22 -19.48 9.04
C GLU A 521 16.02 -19.36 8.10
N ALA A 522 15.20 -20.41 8.02
CA ALA A 522 13.98 -20.41 7.23
C ALA A 522 12.99 -19.33 7.70
N LEU A 523 12.81 -19.20 9.02
CA LEU A 523 11.97 -18.17 9.61
C LEU A 523 12.51 -16.76 9.33
N LEU A 524 13.83 -16.56 9.38
CA LEU A 524 14.44 -15.27 9.05
C LEU A 524 14.17 -14.93 7.59
N LYS A 525 14.35 -15.90 6.68
CA LYS A 525 14.05 -15.73 5.26
C LYS A 525 12.59 -15.36 5.02
N ALA A 526 11.64 -15.99 5.73
CA ALA A 526 10.22 -15.66 5.63
C ALA A 526 9.94 -14.22 6.07
N LYS A 527 10.51 -13.77 7.20
CA LYS A 527 10.39 -12.37 7.66
C LYS A 527 10.94 -11.37 6.63
N LEU A 528 12.08 -11.67 6.03
CA LEU A 528 12.69 -10.85 4.99
C LEU A 528 11.78 -10.74 3.75
N GLN A 529 11.26 -11.87 3.28
CA GLN A 529 10.35 -11.91 2.12
C GLN A 529 9.04 -11.16 2.41
N TYR A 530 8.50 -11.29 3.63
CA TYR A 530 7.31 -10.57 4.05
C TYR A 530 7.53 -9.05 4.01
N LEU A 531 8.64 -8.56 4.57
CA LEU A 531 9.00 -7.14 4.53
C LEU A 531 9.22 -6.66 3.08
N GLN A 532 9.95 -7.43 2.26
CA GLN A 532 10.20 -7.06 0.86
C GLN A 532 8.91 -6.96 0.02
N GLN A 533 7.89 -7.74 0.35
CA GLN A 533 6.59 -7.74 -0.33
C GLN A 533 5.52 -6.98 0.45
N TYR A 534 5.89 -6.13 1.41
CA TYR A 534 4.95 -5.52 2.34
C TYR A 534 3.90 -4.62 1.66
N LEU A 535 4.30 -3.84 0.64
CA LEU A 535 3.40 -2.91 -0.05
C LEU A 535 2.14 -3.59 -0.62
N PRO A 536 2.24 -4.60 -1.51
CA PRO A 536 1.05 -5.25 -2.06
C PRO A 536 0.22 -5.97 -0.99
N ILE A 537 0.84 -6.62 0.01
CA ILE A 537 0.08 -7.37 1.04
C ILE A 537 -0.61 -6.46 2.07
N SER A 538 -0.11 -5.24 2.24
CA SER A 538 -0.76 -4.22 3.06
C SER A 538 -1.90 -3.57 2.29
N ARG A 539 -1.60 -3.03 1.10
CA ARG A 539 -2.56 -2.31 0.24
C ARG A 539 -3.73 -3.19 -0.18
N ASP A 540 -3.45 -4.42 -0.60
CA ASP A 540 -4.43 -5.30 -1.26
C ASP A 540 -5.05 -6.32 -0.28
N ARG A 541 -4.99 -6.07 1.04
CA ARG A 541 -5.42 -6.99 2.11
C ARG A 541 -6.83 -7.56 1.93
N GLY A 542 -7.79 -6.74 1.49
CA GLY A 542 -9.19 -7.13 1.26
C GLY A 542 -9.49 -7.55 -0.17
N LYS A 543 -8.53 -7.33 -1.08
CA LYS A 543 -8.72 -7.49 -2.52
C LYS A 543 -8.86 -8.96 -2.91
N GLY A 544 -9.92 -9.25 -3.66
CA GLY A 544 -10.14 -10.53 -4.33
C GLY A 544 -9.30 -10.67 -5.61
N HIS A 545 -9.24 -11.88 -6.16
CA HIS A 545 -8.66 -12.09 -7.49
C HIS A 545 -9.69 -11.75 -8.58
N ASP A 546 -9.23 -11.29 -9.74
CA ASP A 546 -10.07 -11.12 -10.92
C ASP A 546 -10.36 -12.50 -11.52
N TYR A 547 -11.60 -12.98 -11.38
CA TYR A 547 -11.97 -14.32 -11.85
C TYR A 547 -12.00 -14.44 -13.39
N THR A 548 -11.84 -13.33 -14.13
CA THR A 548 -11.74 -13.34 -15.60
C THR A 548 -10.30 -13.53 -16.09
N GLN A 549 -9.33 -13.42 -15.18
CA GLN A 549 -7.91 -13.60 -15.48
C GLN A 549 -7.44 -14.99 -15.02
N PRO A 550 -6.42 -15.58 -15.67
CA PRO A 550 -5.82 -16.81 -15.18
C PRO A 550 -5.30 -16.61 -13.77
N THR A 551 -5.30 -17.66 -12.96
CA THR A 551 -4.75 -17.61 -11.59
C THR A 551 -3.50 -18.46 -11.41
N GLU A 552 -3.22 -19.38 -12.34
CA GLU A 552 -2.01 -20.20 -12.40
C GLU A 552 -0.89 -19.45 -13.14
N GLY A 553 0.34 -19.47 -12.61
CA GLY A 553 1.50 -18.82 -13.23
C GLY A 553 1.33 -17.30 -13.38
N SER A 554 0.48 -16.68 -12.55
CA SER A 554 0.09 -15.27 -12.67
C SER A 554 0.13 -14.57 -11.33
N GLN A 555 0.17 -13.24 -11.34
CA GLN A 555 0.05 -12.41 -10.13
C GLN A 555 -1.40 -12.22 -9.68
N ASN A 556 -2.38 -12.86 -10.33
CA ASN A 556 -3.79 -12.72 -10.03
C ASN A 556 -4.18 -13.58 -8.81
N MET A 557 -3.87 -13.05 -7.63
CA MET A 557 -4.09 -13.72 -6.36
C MET A 557 -4.77 -12.75 -5.38
N ALA A 558 -5.68 -13.28 -4.55
CA ALA A 558 -6.28 -12.50 -3.48
C ALA A 558 -5.21 -12.07 -2.47
N GLY A 559 -5.22 -10.80 -2.04
CA GLY A 559 -4.17 -10.26 -1.17
C GLY A 559 -4.11 -10.95 0.20
N LEU A 560 -5.26 -11.36 0.75
CA LEU A 560 -5.31 -12.17 1.98
C LEU A 560 -4.55 -13.49 1.84
N ARG A 561 -4.66 -14.17 0.69
CA ARG A 561 -3.91 -15.41 0.43
C ARG A 561 -2.41 -15.11 0.37
N GLN A 562 -2.00 -14.09 -0.39
CA GLN A 562 -0.58 -13.70 -0.48
C GLN A 562 0.01 -13.43 0.89
N ARG A 563 -0.69 -12.62 1.71
CA ARG A 563 -0.28 -12.28 3.07
C ARG A 563 -0.12 -13.51 3.95
N ILE A 564 -1.15 -14.39 3.99
CA ILE A 564 -1.11 -15.62 4.78
C ILE A 564 0.06 -16.50 4.33
N SER A 565 0.19 -16.75 3.03
CA SER A 565 1.27 -17.59 2.51
C SER A 565 2.66 -17.07 2.90
N LEU A 566 2.89 -15.75 2.82
CA LEU A 566 4.15 -15.16 3.27
C LEU A 566 4.35 -15.26 4.79
N LEU A 567 3.30 -15.10 5.60
CA LEU A 567 3.39 -15.31 7.06
C LEU A 567 3.81 -16.75 7.41
N PHE A 568 3.35 -17.74 6.64
CA PHE A 568 3.72 -19.13 6.81
C PHE A 568 5.02 -19.52 6.08
N GLY A 569 5.70 -18.57 5.42
CA GLY A 569 6.94 -18.85 4.66
C GLY A 569 6.72 -19.74 3.43
N ILE A 570 5.51 -19.81 2.90
CA ILE A 570 5.18 -20.55 1.68
C ILE A 570 5.67 -19.74 0.48
N THR A 571 6.72 -20.22 -0.17
CA THR A 571 7.36 -19.52 -1.29
C THR A 571 6.73 -19.82 -2.65
N ASP A 572 6.07 -20.97 -2.77
CA ASP A 572 5.33 -21.33 -3.97
C ASP A 572 3.88 -20.86 -3.81
N LEU A 573 3.58 -19.74 -4.47
CA LEU A 573 2.27 -19.09 -4.41
C LEU A 573 1.37 -19.50 -5.57
N ASP A 574 1.86 -20.32 -6.51
CA ASP A 574 1.12 -20.69 -7.69
C ASP A 574 -0.10 -21.55 -7.34
N ARG A 575 -1.13 -21.46 -8.19
CA ARG A 575 -2.31 -22.33 -8.12
C ARG A 575 -2.13 -23.49 -9.07
N THR A 576 -2.02 -24.69 -8.52
CA THR A 576 -2.26 -25.91 -9.30
C THR A 576 -3.76 -26.17 -9.35
N MET A 577 -4.36 -26.23 -10.54
CA MET A 577 -5.73 -26.74 -10.66
C MET A 577 -5.76 -28.21 -10.27
N LEU A 578 -6.52 -28.55 -9.22
CA LEU A 578 -6.67 -29.94 -8.76
C LEU A 578 -7.30 -30.86 -9.82
N THR A 579 -8.06 -30.28 -10.76
CA THR A 579 -8.62 -30.99 -11.91
C THR A 579 -7.57 -31.37 -12.96
N ARG A 580 -6.43 -30.68 -13.03
CA ARG A 580 -5.36 -30.97 -13.99
C ARG A 580 -4.64 -32.29 -13.69
N LEU A 581 -4.60 -32.68 -12.42
CA LEU A 581 -4.13 -34.02 -11.98
C LEU A 581 -5.00 -35.16 -12.55
N LEU A 582 -6.23 -34.87 -13.00
CA LEU A 582 -7.08 -35.81 -13.71
C LEU A 582 -6.80 -35.83 -15.21
N GLU A 583 -6.35 -34.72 -15.79
CA GLU A 583 -6.00 -34.59 -17.22
C GLU A 583 -4.60 -35.16 -17.55
N ASP A 584 -3.65 -35.04 -16.64
CA ASP A 584 -2.26 -35.52 -16.81
C ASP A 584 -2.08 -37.03 -16.58
N LYS A 585 -3.18 -37.77 -16.39
CA LYS A 585 -3.16 -39.22 -16.63
C LYS A 585 -3.56 -39.46 -18.09
N PRO A 586 -2.61 -39.73 -19.00
CA PRO A 586 -3.01 -40.38 -20.25
C PRO A 586 -3.81 -41.63 -19.88
N ALA A 587 -4.93 -41.84 -20.57
CA ALA A 587 -5.70 -43.06 -20.51
C ALA A 587 -4.85 -44.22 -21.06
N GLY A 588 -3.91 -44.69 -20.25
CA GLY A 588 -2.87 -45.63 -20.61
C GLY A 588 -1.83 -45.69 -19.51
N GLU A 589 -1.79 -46.79 -18.78
CA GLU A 589 -0.72 -47.17 -17.85
C GLU A 589 -0.71 -46.53 -16.44
N ALA A 590 -1.87 -46.44 -15.80
CA ALA A 590 -1.93 -46.63 -14.35
C ALA A 590 -2.55 -48.00 -14.07
N GLY A 591 -1.71 -49.01 -13.88
CA GLY A 591 -2.07 -50.40 -13.53
C GLY A 591 -2.72 -50.57 -12.15
N GLY A 592 -3.46 -49.59 -11.65
CA GLY A 592 -4.48 -49.78 -10.63
C GLY A 592 -5.79 -50.09 -11.34
N LYS A 593 -6.12 -51.38 -11.52
CA LYS A 593 -7.46 -51.78 -11.95
C LYS A 593 -8.49 -51.25 -10.94
N LEU A 594 -9.10 -50.10 -11.21
CA LEU A 594 -10.47 -49.86 -10.77
C LEU A 594 -11.32 -50.89 -11.50
N SER A 595 -11.58 -52.01 -10.83
CA SER A 595 -12.45 -53.05 -11.38
C SER A 595 -13.89 -52.57 -11.26
N PHE A 596 -14.41 -51.96 -12.32
CA PHE A 596 -15.82 -51.63 -12.44
C PHE A 596 -16.60 -52.92 -12.68
N SER A 597 -17.19 -53.44 -11.61
CA SER A 597 -18.05 -54.61 -11.69
C SER A 597 -19.44 -54.18 -12.15
N ARG A 598 -19.82 -54.57 -13.38
CA ARG A 598 -21.24 -54.72 -13.77
C ARG A 598 -21.87 -55.79 -12.88
N LYS A 599 -22.30 -55.43 -11.67
CA LYS A 599 -23.08 -56.31 -10.81
C LYS A 599 -24.51 -55.79 -10.73
N LYS A 600 -25.46 -56.72 -10.83
CA LYS A 600 -26.88 -56.48 -10.56
C LYS A 600 -27.04 -55.76 -9.21
N VAL A 601 -27.97 -54.81 -9.16
CA VAL A 601 -28.31 -54.03 -7.97
C VAL A 601 -28.44 -54.96 -6.77
N LYS A 602 -27.63 -54.71 -5.73
CA LYS A 602 -27.69 -55.39 -4.44
C LYS A 602 -27.84 -54.33 -3.36
N THR A 603 -28.63 -54.66 -2.35
CA THR A 603 -28.81 -53.88 -1.12
C THR A 603 -27.44 -53.54 -0.50
N PRO A 604 -27.13 -52.25 -0.26
CA PRO A 604 -25.86 -51.85 0.34
C PRO A 604 -25.78 -52.22 1.83
N ALA A 605 -24.55 -52.32 2.34
CA ALA A 605 -24.28 -52.51 3.77
C ALA A 605 -24.64 -51.25 4.57
N LYS A 606 -24.97 -51.44 5.85
CA LYS A 606 -25.64 -50.51 6.77
C LYS A 606 -25.08 -49.08 6.92
N ASP A 607 -23.88 -48.75 6.42
CA ASP A 607 -23.21 -47.47 6.72
C ASP A 607 -22.66 -46.73 5.48
N GLY A 608 -23.31 -46.83 4.31
CA GLY A 608 -22.88 -46.03 3.16
C GLY A 608 -23.87 -45.95 1.99
N PHE A 609 -24.06 -44.74 1.47
CA PHE A 609 -24.83 -44.49 0.25
C PHE A 609 -23.92 -44.75 -0.98
N THR A 610 -24.30 -45.70 -1.84
CA THR A 610 -23.54 -46.01 -3.07
C THR A 610 -24.40 -45.67 -4.29
N PHE A 611 -24.07 -44.58 -4.98
CA PHE A 611 -24.65 -44.29 -6.30
C PHE A 611 -24.15 -45.33 -7.31
N GLN A 612 -25.08 -45.94 -8.05
CA GLN A 612 -24.76 -46.76 -9.20
C GLN A 612 -25.28 -46.06 -10.44
N TRP A 613 -24.40 -45.79 -11.40
CA TRP A 613 -24.78 -45.15 -12.66
C TRP A 613 -24.14 -45.84 -13.86
N GLY A 614 -24.78 -45.70 -15.03
CA GLY A 614 -24.37 -46.36 -16.27
C GLY A 614 -23.49 -45.51 -17.22
N SER A 615 -23.43 -44.18 -17.04
CA SER A 615 -22.70 -43.24 -17.92
C SER A 615 -22.09 -42.06 -17.15
N GLU A 616 -20.93 -41.55 -17.59
CA GLU A 616 -20.16 -40.47 -16.94
C GLU A 616 -20.96 -39.18 -16.70
N ASP A 617 -21.92 -38.87 -17.59
CA ASP A 617 -22.74 -37.64 -17.52
C ASP A 617 -23.70 -37.60 -16.32
N VAL A 618 -24.07 -38.77 -15.77
CA VAL A 618 -25.05 -38.88 -14.69
C VAL A 618 -24.54 -38.27 -13.39
N LEU A 619 -23.26 -38.46 -13.05
CA LEU A 619 -22.70 -37.94 -11.81
C LEU A 619 -22.69 -36.40 -11.82
N ALA A 620 -22.33 -35.79 -12.95
CA ALA A 620 -22.34 -34.33 -13.09
C ALA A 620 -23.76 -33.77 -12.93
N GLN A 621 -24.76 -34.42 -13.52
CA GLN A 621 -26.15 -33.97 -13.39
C GLN A 621 -26.71 -34.17 -11.97
N VAL A 622 -26.38 -35.28 -11.29
CA VAL A 622 -26.75 -35.48 -9.88
C VAL A 622 -26.05 -34.46 -8.97
N LEU A 623 -24.79 -34.11 -9.20
CA LEU A 623 -24.13 -33.07 -8.41
C LEU A 623 -24.72 -31.67 -8.65
N THR A 624 -25.21 -31.40 -9.87
CA THR A 624 -25.77 -30.10 -10.25
C THR A 624 -27.21 -29.92 -9.79
N HIS A 625 -28.02 -30.99 -9.82
CA HIS A 625 -29.47 -30.95 -9.60
C HIS A 625 -29.97 -31.82 -8.45
N GLY A 626 -29.12 -32.67 -7.88
CA GLY A 626 -29.49 -33.69 -6.89
C GLY A 626 -29.91 -33.18 -5.51
N ILE A 627 -29.84 -31.87 -5.28
CA ILE A 627 -30.43 -31.25 -4.09
C ILE A 627 -31.94 -31.01 -4.23
N ASP A 628 -32.50 -31.05 -5.45
CA ASP A 628 -33.94 -30.85 -5.65
C ASP A 628 -34.71 -32.14 -5.37
N ARG A 629 -35.39 -32.17 -4.22
CA ARG A 629 -36.24 -33.28 -3.77
C ARG A 629 -37.29 -33.71 -4.79
N ASN A 630 -37.77 -32.79 -5.65
CA ASN A 630 -38.80 -33.06 -6.65
C ASN A 630 -38.30 -33.92 -7.82
N LEU A 631 -36.99 -34.02 -8.00
CA LEU A 631 -36.38 -34.88 -9.01
C LEU A 631 -36.26 -36.33 -8.55
N TYR A 632 -36.66 -36.65 -7.32
CA TYR A 632 -36.58 -38.01 -6.77
C TYR A 632 -37.96 -38.66 -6.67
N ARG A 633 -38.10 -39.84 -7.29
CA ARG A 633 -39.30 -40.68 -7.25
C ARG A 633 -39.01 -42.00 -6.56
N PHE A 634 -39.91 -42.43 -5.69
CA PHE A 634 -39.83 -43.73 -5.03
C PHE A 634 -40.71 -44.73 -5.78
N GLU A 635 -40.21 -45.93 -6.01
CA GLU A 635 -40.94 -47.01 -6.63
C GLU A 635 -40.62 -48.34 -5.92
N GLY A 636 -41.65 -49.01 -5.41
CA GLY A 636 -41.50 -50.25 -4.64
C GLY A 636 -42.63 -50.47 -3.63
N GLY A 637 -42.49 -51.52 -2.81
CA GLY A 637 -43.47 -51.93 -1.79
C GLY A 637 -42.81 -52.30 -0.46
N GLU A 638 -43.57 -52.90 0.48
CA GLU A 638 -43.15 -53.14 1.89
C GLU A 638 -41.81 -53.86 2.12
N LYS A 639 -41.24 -54.51 1.10
CA LYS A 639 -39.99 -55.27 1.21
C LYS A 639 -38.80 -54.63 0.51
N GLN A 640 -39.03 -53.68 -0.40
CA GLN A 640 -37.99 -53.04 -1.17
C GLN A 640 -38.52 -51.77 -1.85
N VAL A 641 -37.78 -50.68 -1.69
CA VAL A 641 -38.08 -49.38 -2.28
C VAL A 641 -36.86 -48.91 -3.07
N THR A 642 -37.06 -48.54 -4.33
CA THR A 642 -36.02 -47.99 -5.20
C THR A 642 -36.26 -46.49 -5.37
N ILE A 643 -35.20 -45.70 -5.21
CA ILE A 643 -35.20 -44.26 -5.48
C ILE A 643 -34.70 -44.06 -6.91
N TYR A 644 -35.50 -43.36 -7.71
CA TYR A 644 -35.18 -42.93 -9.06
C TYR A 644 -34.89 -41.44 -9.05
N PHE A 645 -33.84 -41.02 -9.75
CA PHE A 645 -33.56 -39.62 -10.04
C PHE A 645 -33.97 -39.33 -11.48
N ARG A 646 -34.76 -38.25 -11.66
CA ARG A 646 -35.17 -37.74 -12.97
C ARG A 646 -34.23 -36.64 -13.40
N PHE A 647 -33.55 -36.86 -14.52
CA PHE A 647 -32.69 -35.86 -15.14
C PHE A 647 -33.53 -34.77 -15.84
N PRO A 648 -33.02 -33.53 -15.96
CA PRO A 648 -33.69 -32.45 -16.69
C PRO A 648 -34.05 -32.80 -18.14
N GLU A 649 -33.29 -33.71 -18.76
CA GLU A 649 -33.51 -34.22 -20.12
C GLU A 649 -34.65 -35.27 -20.21
N GLY A 650 -35.24 -35.65 -19.06
CA GLY A 650 -36.43 -36.50 -18.98
C GLY A 650 -36.15 -37.98 -18.73
N GLU A 651 -34.89 -38.41 -18.73
CA GLU A 651 -34.53 -39.79 -18.38
C GLU A 651 -34.63 -40.02 -16.86
N GLU A 652 -35.06 -41.21 -16.44
CA GLU A 652 -35.06 -41.63 -15.03
C GLU A 652 -34.08 -42.79 -14.83
N GLN A 653 -33.24 -42.71 -13.79
CA GLN A 653 -32.36 -43.82 -13.39
C GLN A 653 -32.50 -44.15 -11.92
N ALA A 654 -32.44 -45.45 -11.61
CA ALA A 654 -32.41 -45.93 -10.23
C ALA A 654 -31.07 -45.58 -9.58
N VAL A 655 -31.12 -44.78 -8.52
CA VAL A 655 -29.93 -44.28 -7.82
C VAL A 655 -29.70 -44.95 -6.47
N PHE A 656 -30.74 -45.52 -5.85
CA PHE A 656 -30.64 -46.16 -4.53
C PHE A 656 -31.72 -47.22 -4.31
N GLN A 657 -31.45 -48.21 -3.46
CA GLN A 657 -32.43 -49.20 -3.02
C GLN A 657 -32.39 -49.37 -1.50
N SER A 658 -33.57 -49.37 -0.89
CA SER A 658 -33.79 -49.50 0.55
C SER A 658 -34.78 -50.61 0.86
N GLU A 659 -34.78 -51.07 2.11
CA GLU A 659 -35.66 -52.14 2.62
C GLU A 659 -37.06 -51.61 2.99
N SER A 660 -37.20 -50.31 3.25
CA SER A 660 -38.48 -49.65 3.59
C SER A 660 -38.56 -48.22 3.04
N ILE A 661 -39.77 -47.65 2.99
CA ILE A 661 -39.99 -46.25 2.58
C ILE A 661 -39.31 -45.29 3.57
N GLU A 662 -39.46 -45.53 4.86
CA GLU A 662 -38.87 -44.68 5.92
C GLU A 662 -37.33 -44.61 5.80
N ALA A 663 -36.67 -45.75 5.59
CA ALA A 663 -35.22 -45.79 5.40
C ALA A 663 -34.78 -45.15 4.06
N ALA A 664 -35.64 -45.20 3.04
CA ALA A 664 -35.38 -44.54 1.76
C ALA A 664 -35.50 -43.01 1.88
N GLU A 665 -36.47 -42.51 2.66
CA GLU A 665 -36.61 -41.08 2.94
C GLU A 665 -35.48 -40.54 3.81
N GLU A 666 -35.05 -41.28 4.83
CA GLU A 666 -33.91 -40.91 5.66
C GLU A 666 -32.62 -40.82 4.82
N ALA A 667 -32.38 -41.82 3.97
CA ALA A 667 -31.22 -41.83 3.07
C ALA A 667 -31.26 -40.67 2.05
N LEU A 668 -32.43 -40.31 1.52
CA LEU A 668 -32.57 -39.16 0.63
C LEU A 668 -32.41 -37.83 1.36
N THR A 669 -32.83 -37.75 2.62
CA THR A 669 -32.65 -36.56 3.45
C THR A 669 -31.17 -36.30 3.72
N GLN A 670 -30.40 -37.35 4.01
CA GLN A 670 -28.93 -37.29 4.13
C GLN A 670 -28.20 -36.98 2.81
N LEU A 671 -28.87 -37.18 1.68
CA LEU A 671 -28.31 -36.85 0.36
C LEU A 671 -28.46 -35.35 0.05
N ILE A 672 -29.62 -34.78 0.39
CA ILE A 672 -29.99 -33.40 0.05
C ILE A 672 -29.39 -32.40 1.04
N HIS A 673 -29.18 -32.81 2.30
CA HIS A 673 -28.53 -32.02 3.35
C HIS A 673 -27.04 -32.36 3.48
#